data_AF-A0A819VBJ9-F1
#
_entry.id   AF-A0A819VBJ9-F1
#
_cell.length_a   1.000
_cell.length_b   1.000
_cell.length_c   1.000
_cell.angle_alpha   90.00
_cell.angle_beta   90.00
_cell.angle_gamma   90.00
#
_symmetry.space_group_name_H-M   'P 1'
#
loop_
_entity.id
_entity.type
_entity.pdbx_description
1 polymer ?
#
loop_
_entity_poly.entity_id
_entity_poly.type
_entity_poly.pdbx_seq_one_letter_code
_entity_poly.pdbx_strand_id
1 'polypeptide(L)'
;MHEMDTIIHSIERRKRIVQNHLLIWLDESMDETNKDYKHILTQIKTGVDNVSVFKQRDECVDFLSDIEDIKYFLVVDNTIAQQIIPLIDDIPQLNGVYIFSHIDILHEDWAKNWQKIKSVHTDIKDLCQALQLDVKRYHHDSIAMSFVTVNEMGSTSNLNQLEPTFMYTQLFKDILLDIEYDKQAIKQFTTYCRHLNSGSEKNIDEFEKKYDAQSAIWWYTYPSFIYSMLNYSLRSMESDTIINMGFFIHDLHLQIYQLHQQQFNTDHAKSFTVYRGQGLSKANFEKLQKTKGGLMSFNNFLSTSTEQDLPLGFALSAIENADTVGVLFEMFIDSRVKSVPFASIKEISYFKEEEEILFSMHTVFRVSAIKQMDNKIQLYHVELQLTSDDDQQLRLLTDRIREEANGSTGWKRLGRLLLQIGQFNKAEEFYNILLEQTSNECEKAIYYTNLGSVKDEQGAYEKAIWYYEQGLEINRKTLLSNDADLAVSYNNIGLVYHKMGEYSKALSYYDKAVEIWQKNLPSNHPDLAGSYNNIGHVYKSLGQYSKALSFYEEALQIFQETLPSNHSSLTASYNNIGSVYNKIGEYSKALSFHEEALEIQQKTLPTDHPSLATSYNNIGLVYDRLEEYSKALSFYEKSREIQQKTLPSNHSDLATSYNNIGNVYNYMGDYSKALPYYENALAIQQKTLPSNHPSLAASYNNIGSVYHKMGEYSKALSFYEKVLEIHQKSLPTNHPSLATSYCYIGKTYDEMGEYSKALLVYEKAVEILQQTLPSNHPSLTASYNNIGSVYNKIGEYSKALSFHEKALEIQQKTLPTNYSLLVDSYYCIGNVFNRTGEYSKALTFYEKALEIHQKSHPTNHPSFATSYNNIGIVYDRLEEYSKALSFYEKALQIFQQTLPTNHPNLATSYNNIGLVYDKMGEYPKALLFYEKAVEIFQQTLPTSHPSLATSYCWIGIVHDKMGEYSKALSYYEKALEIRLETLSPNHPSFAALYNKTGNVCYKIGEYSKALSFHEKALEIGQKTLPTNYSLLAASYYCIGSVYNKMGEYSKSLTFYEKSLEIKQKTLPLNHPSLATSYNSIGLAYSEMGEYSKALLFYEKAVEIFQQTLPTSRPSLATSYRNIGNVYDKMEDYSTALSYYEKALEIQEKTLPSNHPDLAHLYNNIGGVYYGTGEYPKALLFYEKSLEIDQKTVPSNHPSLATSYNNIGAIYYKMTDYLKALSYFERALDIRQGVLPPTHPSIKYVNESIAIVKEKIIKNS
;
A
#
# COMPACT_ATOMS: atom_id res chain seq x y z
N MET A 1 -60.56 -1.58 -14.77
CA MET A 1 -60.32 -2.09 -16.15
C MET A 1 -61.06 -1.27 -17.20
N HIS A 2 -62.40 -1.18 -17.21
CA HIS A 2 -63.11 -0.45 -18.30
C HIS A 2 -62.90 1.08 -18.30
N GLU A 3 -62.80 1.74 -17.15
CA GLU A 3 -62.37 3.16 -17.06
C GLU A 3 -60.90 3.36 -17.42
N MET A 4 -60.06 2.35 -17.21
CA MET A 4 -58.63 2.37 -17.49
C MET A 4 -58.37 2.27 -19.01
N ASP A 5 -59.11 1.41 -19.72
CA ASP A 5 -59.06 1.31 -21.19
C ASP A 5 -59.54 2.60 -21.88
N THR A 6 -60.50 3.31 -21.28
CA THR A 6 -61.06 4.55 -21.83
C THR A 6 -60.09 5.73 -21.70
N ILE A 7 -59.34 5.79 -20.59
CA ILE A 7 -58.26 6.76 -20.37
C ILE A 7 -57.06 6.44 -21.29
N ILE A 8 -56.68 5.16 -21.43
CA ILE A 8 -55.60 4.73 -22.33
C ILE A 8 -55.93 5.05 -23.80
N HIS A 9 -57.16 4.82 -24.26
CA HIS A 9 -57.59 5.18 -25.62
C HIS A 9 -57.66 6.70 -25.88
N SER A 10 -57.92 7.53 -24.86
CA SER A 10 -57.92 9.00 -25.00
C SER A 10 -56.49 9.56 -25.12
N ILE A 11 -55.53 8.92 -24.44
CA ILE A 11 -54.08 9.22 -24.51
C ILE A 11 -53.52 8.88 -25.90
N GLU A 12 -54.02 7.85 -26.58
CA GLU A 12 -53.59 7.51 -27.94
C GLU A 12 -53.86 8.61 -28.97
N ARG A 13 -54.87 9.46 -28.76
CA ARG A 13 -55.16 10.62 -29.62
C ARG A 13 -54.30 11.86 -29.31
N ARG A 14 -53.62 11.90 -28.17
CA ARG A 14 -52.81 13.05 -27.69
C ARG A 14 -51.33 12.68 -27.49
N LYS A 15 -50.76 11.83 -28.36
CA LYS A 15 -49.39 11.32 -28.20
C LYS A 15 -48.33 12.36 -28.58
N ARG A 16 -47.80 13.01 -27.53
CA ARG A 16 -46.57 13.80 -27.51
C ARG A 16 -45.38 12.91 -27.11
N ILE A 17 -44.93 11.99 -27.98
CA ILE A 17 -43.73 11.19 -27.71
C ILE A 17 -42.91 11.08 -29.00
N VAL A 18 -41.87 11.90 -29.09
CA VAL A 18 -40.70 11.66 -29.95
C VAL A 18 -39.87 10.56 -29.25
N GLN A 19 -39.52 9.52 -29.98
CA GLN A 19 -39.04 8.23 -29.52
C GLN A 19 -37.52 8.20 -29.30
N ASN A 20 -37.06 8.09 -28.04
CA ASN A 20 -35.64 7.88 -27.73
C ASN A 20 -35.23 6.40 -27.80
N HIS A 21 -35.00 5.89 -29.01
CA HIS A 21 -34.27 4.62 -29.20
C HIS A 21 -33.20 4.80 -30.28
N LEU A 22 -32.01 4.24 -30.02
CA LEU A 22 -30.99 4.07 -31.04
C LEU A 22 -31.34 2.80 -31.83
N LEU A 23 -31.82 2.98 -33.05
CA LEU A 23 -31.96 1.90 -34.01
C LEU A 23 -30.64 1.77 -34.75
N ILE A 24 -30.04 0.60 -34.70
CA ILE A 24 -28.79 0.33 -35.38
C ILE A 24 -29.14 -0.47 -36.63
N TRP A 25 -28.67 -0.03 -37.79
CA TRP A 25 -28.87 -0.73 -39.05
C TRP A 25 -27.53 -1.17 -39.60
N LEU A 26 -27.31 -2.48 -39.71
CA LEU A 26 -26.12 -3.08 -40.29
C LEU A 26 -26.45 -3.75 -41.62
N ASP A 27 -25.85 -3.25 -42.69
CA ASP A 27 -26.01 -3.80 -44.05
C ASP A 27 -24.75 -3.53 -44.89
N GLU A 28 -24.08 -4.59 -45.34
CA GLU A 28 -22.87 -4.50 -46.17
C GLU A 28 -23.19 -4.16 -47.65
N SER A 29 -24.43 -4.38 -48.10
CA SER A 29 -24.87 -4.17 -49.49
C SER A 29 -25.23 -2.72 -49.82
N MET A 30 -24.98 -1.81 -48.89
CA MET A 30 -25.25 -0.38 -48.92
C MET A 30 -24.60 0.38 -50.07
N ASP A 31 -25.45 0.97 -50.94
CA ASP A 31 -25.05 2.01 -51.89
C ASP A 31 -25.81 3.32 -51.58
N GLU A 32 -25.10 4.34 -51.10
CA GLU A 32 -25.65 5.68 -50.81
C GLU A 32 -26.23 6.40 -52.04
N THR A 33 -25.95 5.89 -53.25
CA THR A 33 -26.53 6.39 -54.50
C THR A 33 -27.85 5.70 -54.87
N ASN A 34 -28.19 4.58 -54.20
CA ASN A 34 -29.41 3.83 -54.45
C ASN A 34 -30.65 4.55 -53.85
N LYS A 35 -31.58 4.94 -54.72
CA LYS A 35 -32.80 5.67 -54.35
C LYS A 35 -33.76 4.86 -53.50
N ASP A 36 -33.82 3.54 -53.71
CA ASP A 36 -34.73 2.67 -52.96
C ASP A 36 -34.26 2.51 -51.52
N TYR A 37 -32.94 2.46 -51.33
CA TYR A 37 -32.32 2.41 -50.01
C TYR A 37 -32.52 3.71 -49.21
N LYS A 38 -32.34 4.87 -49.86
CA LYS A 38 -32.69 6.16 -49.26
C LYS A 38 -34.19 6.27 -48.93
N HIS A 39 -35.05 5.69 -49.75
CA HIS A 39 -36.49 5.65 -49.50
C HIS A 39 -36.82 4.78 -48.27
N ILE A 40 -36.20 3.61 -48.14
CA ILE A 40 -36.31 2.71 -46.98
C ILE A 40 -35.86 3.41 -45.69
N LEU A 41 -34.68 4.02 -45.69
CA LEU A 41 -34.17 4.76 -44.53
C LEU A 41 -35.07 5.93 -44.15
N THR A 42 -35.65 6.61 -45.14
CA THR A 42 -36.64 7.67 -44.89
C THR A 42 -37.93 7.12 -44.26
N GLN A 43 -38.38 5.93 -44.67
CA GLN A 43 -39.55 5.25 -44.09
C GLN A 43 -39.29 4.74 -42.66
N ILE A 44 -38.06 4.37 -42.32
CA ILE A 44 -37.70 3.98 -40.95
C ILE A 44 -37.54 5.21 -40.06
N LYS A 45 -36.89 6.27 -40.58
CA LYS A 45 -36.73 7.57 -39.90
C LYS A 45 -38.05 8.32 -39.66
N THR A 46 -39.14 7.93 -40.31
CA THR A 46 -40.48 8.45 -39.98
C THR A 46 -41.08 7.78 -38.74
N GLY A 47 -40.48 6.68 -38.27
CA GLY A 47 -40.93 5.89 -37.12
C GLY A 47 -39.99 5.90 -35.92
N VAL A 48 -38.68 6.11 -36.08
CA VAL A 48 -37.65 6.08 -35.01
C VAL A 48 -36.67 7.24 -35.20
N ASP A 49 -36.34 7.96 -34.12
CA ASP A 49 -35.67 9.27 -34.21
C ASP A 49 -34.14 9.22 -34.34
N ASN A 50 -33.49 8.13 -33.94
CA ASN A 50 -32.04 7.96 -34.05
C ASN A 50 -31.72 6.64 -34.73
N VAL A 51 -31.21 6.72 -35.97
CA VAL A 51 -30.81 5.54 -36.75
C VAL A 51 -29.31 5.62 -37.03
N SER A 52 -28.51 4.84 -36.30
CA SER A 52 -27.09 4.67 -36.58
C SER A 52 -26.90 3.57 -37.59
N VAL A 53 -26.08 3.82 -38.59
CA VAL A 53 -25.99 2.98 -39.78
C VAL A 53 -24.54 2.53 -39.95
N PHE A 54 -24.30 1.22 -40.02
CA PHE A 54 -22.98 0.63 -40.15
C PHE A 54 -22.87 -0.18 -41.44
N LYS A 55 -21.73 -0.04 -42.11
CA LYS A 55 -21.38 -0.85 -43.30
C LYS A 55 -20.49 -2.03 -42.95
N GLN A 56 -19.72 -1.94 -41.86
CA GLN A 56 -18.80 -2.98 -41.43
C GLN A 56 -19.25 -3.59 -40.11
N ARG A 57 -19.14 -4.91 -40.02
CA ARG A 57 -19.50 -5.68 -38.82
C ARG A 57 -18.67 -5.28 -37.61
N ASP A 58 -17.36 -5.18 -37.75
CA ASP A 58 -16.44 -4.98 -36.61
C ASP A 58 -16.65 -3.59 -35.99
N GLU A 59 -16.83 -2.55 -36.81
CA GLU A 59 -17.19 -1.20 -36.34
C GLU A 59 -18.53 -1.18 -35.60
N CYS A 60 -19.51 -1.97 -36.07
CA CYS A 60 -20.78 -2.11 -35.37
C CYS A 60 -20.58 -2.80 -34.03
N VAL A 61 -19.79 -3.88 -33.94
CA VAL A 61 -19.59 -4.62 -32.69
C VAL A 61 -18.80 -3.81 -31.66
N ASP A 62 -17.77 -3.07 -32.07
CA ASP A 62 -17.02 -2.16 -31.20
C ASP A 62 -17.96 -1.08 -30.63
N PHE A 63 -18.76 -0.45 -31.51
CA PHE A 63 -19.76 0.52 -31.11
C PHE A 63 -20.81 -0.06 -30.15
N LEU A 64 -21.27 -1.30 -30.39
CA LEU A 64 -22.22 -1.97 -29.51
C LEU A 64 -21.65 -2.33 -28.14
N SER A 65 -20.33 -2.48 -28.04
CA SER A 65 -19.61 -2.84 -26.81
C SER A 65 -19.28 -1.62 -25.94
N ASP A 66 -19.16 -0.44 -26.54
CA ASP A 66 -18.86 0.83 -25.85
C ASP A 66 -20.11 1.50 -25.24
N ILE A 67 -21.31 1.06 -25.61
CA ILE A 67 -22.58 1.62 -25.11
C ILE A 67 -23.02 0.91 -23.83
N GLU A 68 -22.73 1.51 -22.69
CA GLU A 68 -23.08 0.92 -21.38
C GLU A 68 -24.51 1.28 -20.91
N ASP A 69 -25.04 2.44 -21.31
CA ASP A 69 -26.21 3.08 -20.67
C ASP A 69 -27.51 3.13 -21.49
N ILE A 70 -27.51 2.60 -22.73
CA ILE A 70 -28.65 2.77 -23.66
C ILE A 70 -29.10 1.42 -24.20
N LYS A 71 -30.41 1.17 -24.13
CA LYS A 71 -31.02 0.02 -24.79
C LYS A 71 -31.28 0.29 -26.27
N TYR A 72 -30.86 -0.61 -27.16
CA TYR A 72 -30.94 -0.42 -28.61
C TYR A 72 -31.60 -1.61 -29.32
N PHE A 73 -32.10 -1.35 -30.54
CA PHE A 73 -32.62 -2.35 -31.46
C PHE A 73 -31.69 -2.45 -32.67
N LEU A 74 -31.35 -3.66 -33.10
CA LEU A 74 -30.52 -3.89 -34.27
C LEU A 74 -31.39 -4.39 -35.42
N VAL A 75 -31.32 -3.75 -36.58
CA VAL A 75 -31.75 -4.31 -37.86
C VAL A 75 -30.51 -4.76 -38.60
N VAL A 76 -30.52 -6.00 -39.07
CA VAL A 76 -29.40 -6.58 -39.80
C VAL A 76 -29.88 -7.30 -41.04
N ASP A 77 -29.15 -7.18 -42.15
CA ASP A 77 -29.42 -7.99 -43.33
C ASP A 77 -29.21 -9.49 -43.03
N ASN A 78 -30.08 -10.32 -43.59
CA ASN A 78 -30.08 -11.77 -43.38
C ASN A 78 -28.72 -12.45 -43.67
N THR A 79 -27.93 -11.92 -44.61
CA THR A 79 -26.62 -12.49 -44.96
C THR A 79 -25.56 -12.32 -43.87
N ILE A 80 -25.68 -11.27 -43.03
CA ILE A 80 -24.73 -10.93 -41.96
C ILE A 80 -25.25 -11.37 -40.59
N ALA A 81 -26.59 -11.48 -40.45
CA ALA A 81 -27.27 -11.84 -39.21
C ALA A 81 -26.67 -13.10 -38.54
N GLN A 82 -26.35 -14.13 -39.32
CA GLN A 82 -25.77 -15.38 -38.81
C GLN A 82 -24.36 -15.22 -38.22
N GLN A 83 -23.63 -14.19 -38.64
CA GLN A 83 -22.27 -13.94 -38.17
C GLN A 83 -22.25 -13.01 -36.95
N ILE A 84 -23.09 -11.97 -36.94
CA ILE A 84 -23.05 -10.96 -35.87
C ILE A 84 -23.77 -11.42 -34.60
N ILE A 85 -24.89 -12.14 -34.72
CA ILE A 85 -25.73 -12.50 -33.57
C ILE A 85 -24.98 -13.29 -32.48
N PRO A 86 -24.13 -14.28 -32.81
CA PRO A 86 -23.33 -14.99 -31.79
C PRO A 86 -22.35 -14.11 -31.00
N LEU A 87 -21.96 -12.94 -31.53
CA LEU A 87 -21.06 -12.01 -30.84
C LEU A 87 -21.78 -11.03 -29.90
N ILE A 88 -23.06 -10.78 -30.14
CA ILE A 88 -23.81 -9.70 -29.48
C ILE A 88 -24.98 -10.19 -28.62
N ASP A 89 -25.31 -11.49 -28.68
CA ASP A 89 -26.45 -12.05 -27.93
C ASP A 89 -26.28 -11.95 -26.42
N ASP A 90 -25.05 -11.90 -25.91
CA ASP A 90 -24.79 -11.73 -24.47
C ASP A 90 -24.87 -10.25 -24.01
N ILE A 91 -24.94 -9.27 -24.92
CA ILE A 91 -24.89 -7.85 -24.56
C ILE A 91 -26.21 -7.40 -23.89
N PRO A 92 -26.21 -7.03 -22.58
CA PRO A 92 -27.44 -6.72 -21.83
C PRO A 92 -28.29 -5.59 -22.41
N GLN A 93 -27.65 -4.66 -23.13
CA GLN A 93 -28.24 -3.47 -23.73
C GLN A 93 -28.99 -3.74 -25.05
N LEU A 94 -28.73 -4.88 -25.71
CA LEU A 94 -29.43 -5.28 -26.95
C LEU A 94 -30.83 -5.80 -26.63
N ASN A 95 -31.85 -4.98 -26.91
CA ASN A 95 -33.26 -5.29 -26.60
C ASN A 95 -33.93 -6.20 -27.63
N GLY A 96 -33.48 -6.15 -28.88
CA GLY A 96 -34.05 -6.96 -29.95
C GLY A 96 -33.32 -6.82 -31.27
N VAL A 97 -33.23 -7.93 -32.00
CA VAL A 97 -32.68 -8.01 -33.36
C VAL A 97 -33.81 -8.29 -34.35
N TYR A 98 -33.87 -7.49 -35.41
CA TYR A 98 -34.76 -7.64 -36.54
C TYR A 98 -33.93 -8.00 -37.76
N ILE A 99 -34.34 -9.06 -38.46
CA ILE A 99 -33.64 -9.47 -39.67
C ILE A 99 -34.44 -8.96 -40.88
N PHE A 100 -33.79 -8.18 -41.74
CA PHE A 100 -34.37 -7.76 -43.00
C PHE A 100 -33.76 -8.56 -44.14
N SER A 101 -34.58 -9.06 -45.08
CA SER A 101 -34.07 -9.83 -46.22
C SER A 101 -34.67 -9.37 -47.54
N HIS A 102 -33.80 -9.08 -48.51
CA HIS A 102 -34.17 -8.68 -49.87
C HIS A 102 -34.57 -9.84 -50.79
N ILE A 103 -34.52 -11.09 -50.31
CA ILE A 103 -34.79 -12.30 -51.08
C ILE A 103 -35.90 -13.08 -50.38
N ASP A 104 -36.92 -13.52 -51.12
CA ASP A 104 -38.08 -14.30 -50.64
C ASP A 104 -37.74 -15.72 -50.08
N ILE A 105 -36.46 -16.02 -49.82
CA ILE A 105 -36.03 -17.33 -49.33
C ILE A 105 -36.00 -17.30 -47.80
N LEU A 106 -37.13 -17.68 -47.19
CA LEU A 106 -37.25 -18.01 -45.78
C LEU A 106 -36.27 -19.15 -45.39
N HIS A 107 -35.29 -18.83 -44.54
CA HIS A 107 -34.62 -19.81 -43.69
C HIS A 107 -34.80 -19.40 -42.22
N GLU A 108 -35.98 -19.71 -41.68
CA GLU A 108 -36.45 -19.35 -40.33
C GLU A 108 -35.87 -20.20 -39.19
N ASP A 109 -35.29 -21.37 -39.45
CA ASP A 109 -35.07 -22.35 -38.37
C ASP A 109 -33.90 -22.02 -37.43
N TRP A 110 -32.88 -21.31 -37.90
CA TRP A 110 -31.74 -20.94 -37.05
C TRP A 110 -32.05 -19.73 -36.15
N ALA A 111 -32.88 -18.80 -36.63
CA ALA A 111 -33.26 -17.59 -35.90
C ALA A 111 -34.09 -17.90 -34.65
N LYS A 112 -34.85 -19.00 -34.67
CA LYS A 112 -35.64 -19.48 -33.51
C LYS A 112 -34.79 -19.92 -32.32
N ASN A 113 -33.48 -20.14 -32.51
CA ASN A 113 -32.56 -20.58 -31.45
C ASN A 113 -31.99 -19.42 -30.61
N TRP A 114 -32.24 -18.16 -30.97
CA TRP A 114 -31.68 -16.98 -30.31
C TRP A 114 -32.79 -16.14 -29.68
N GLN A 115 -32.72 -15.90 -28.36
CA GLN A 115 -33.82 -15.25 -27.62
C GLN A 115 -34.01 -13.77 -27.98
N LYS A 116 -32.96 -13.08 -28.45
CA LYS A 116 -33.02 -11.66 -28.78
C LYS A 116 -33.53 -11.37 -30.20
N ILE A 117 -33.71 -12.38 -31.06
CA ILE A 117 -34.31 -12.17 -32.39
C ILE A 117 -35.83 -12.01 -32.23
N LYS A 118 -36.35 -10.86 -32.65
CA LYS A 118 -37.77 -10.51 -32.52
C LYS A 118 -38.60 -11.00 -33.70
N SER A 119 -38.14 -10.71 -34.92
CA SER A 119 -38.84 -11.07 -36.14
C SER A 119 -37.94 -10.94 -37.37
N VAL A 120 -38.34 -11.62 -38.44
CA VAL A 120 -37.73 -11.58 -39.77
C VAL A 120 -38.74 -10.97 -40.73
N HIS A 121 -38.29 -10.01 -41.56
CA HIS A 121 -39.16 -9.26 -42.45
C HIS A 121 -38.58 -9.19 -43.87
N THR A 122 -39.47 -9.38 -44.86
CA THR A 122 -39.17 -9.19 -46.30
C THR A 122 -39.80 -7.90 -46.85
N ASP A 123 -40.86 -7.38 -46.21
CA ASP A 123 -41.42 -6.06 -46.46
C ASP A 123 -40.96 -5.05 -45.41
N ILE A 124 -40.47 -3.91 -45.88
CA ILE A 124 -40.03 -2.80 -45.04
C ILE A 124 -41.17 -2.19 -44.23
N LYS A 125 -42.41 -2.21 -44.74
CA LYS A 125 -43.56 -1.65 -44.01
C LYS A 125 -43.89 -2.47 -42.77
N ASP A 126 -43.79 -3.79 -42.89
CA ASP A 126 -44.06 -4.71 -41.78
C ASP A 126 -42.94 -4.63 -40.74
N LEU A 127 -41.68 -4.52 -41.19
CA LEU A 127 -40.54 -4.24 -40.31
C LEU A 127 -40.74 -2.93 -39.54
N CYS A 128 -41.09 -1.85 -40.25
CA CYS A 128 -41.36 -0.55 -39.64
C CYS A 128 -42.51 -0.62 -38.63
N GLN A 129 -43.59 -1.35 -38.91
CA GLN A 129 -44.68 -1.53 -37.95
C GLN A 129 -44.25 -2.31 -36.71
N ALA A 130 -43.50 -3.40 -36.88
CA ALA A 130 -42.99 -4.21 -35.77
C ALA A 130 -42.02 -3.42 -34.89
N LEU A 131 -41.05 -2.74 -35.50
CA LEU A 131 -40.13 -1.82 -34.83
C LEU A 131 -40.90 -0.74 -34.08
N GLN A 132 -41.84 -0.06 -34.73
CA GLN A 132 -42.64 0.98 -34.07
C GLN A 132 -43.45 0.44 -32.90
N LEU A 133 -43.94 -0.80 -32.94
CA LEU A 133 -44.68 -1.42 -31.84
C LEU A 133 -43.79 -1.73 -30.63
N ASP A 134 -42.60 -2.26 -30.85
CA ASP A 134 -41.69 -2.62 -29.76
C ASP A 134 -40.94 -1.40 -29.22
N VAL A 135 -40.52 -0.47 -30.07
CA VAL A 135 -39.95 0.83 -29.66
C VAL A 135 -40.95 1.61 -28.79
N LYS A 136 -42.26 1.52 -29.08
CA LYS A 136 -43.32 2.12 -28.26
C LYS A 136 -43.42 1.57 -26.84
N ARG A 137 -42.95 0.34 -26.56
CA ARG A 137 -43.10 -0.34 -25.25
C ARG A 137 -42.03 0.03 -24.22
N TYR A 138 -40.92 0.63 -24.62
CA TYR A 138 -39.74 0.85 -23.74
C TYR A 138 -39.58 2.32 -23.26
N HIS A 139 -40.63 3.14 -23.34
CA HIS A 139 -40.59 4.61 -23.23
C HIS A 139 -40.52 5.26 -21.84
N HIS A 140 -40.13 4.57 -20.77
CA HIS A 140 -40.56 5.00 -19.43
C HIS A 140 -39.52 5.53 -18.43
N ASP A 141 -38.30 5.90 -18.84
CA ASP A 141 -37.34 6.60 -17.96
C ASP A 141 -36.66 7.79 -18.67
N SER A 142 -37.44 8.84 -18.98
CA SER A 142 -37.03 9.89 -19.93
C SER A 142 -36.47 11.19 -19.34
N ILE A 143 -36.57 11.43 -18.02
CA ILE A 143 -36.07 12.68 -17.41
C ILE A 143 -35.04 12.40 -16.33
N ALA A 144 -33.86 13.02 -16.48
CA ALA A 144 -32.84 13.05 -15.44
C ALA A 144 -33.34 13.85 -14.24
N MET A 145 -33.23 13.26 -13.05
CA MET A 145 -33.59 13.87 -11.79
C MET A 145 -32.42 13.75 -10.83
N SER A 146 -32.24 14.77 -10.01
CA SER A 146 -31.26 14.74 -8.93
C SER A 146 -31.95 14.82 -7.58
N PHE A 147 -31.37 14.20 -6.56
CA PHE A 147 -31.97 14.02 -5.24
C PHE A 147 -31.02 14.45 -4.13
N VAL A 148 -31.53 15.21 -3.15
CA VAL A 148 -30.78 15.69 -1.98
C VAL A 148 -31.58 15.38 -0.70
N THR A 149 -31.04 14.52 0.16
CA THR A 149 -31.72 14.03 1.36
C THR A 149 -31.55 14.96 2.56
N VAL A 150 -32.48 14.91 3.53
CA VAL A 150 -32.48 15.78 4.74
C VAL A 150 -31.18 15.68 5.55
N ASN A 151 -30.54 14.49 5.56
CA ASN A 151 -29.30 14.26 6.29
C ASN A 151 -28.08 14.91 5.62
N GLU A 152 -28.07 15.03 4.29
CA GLU A 152 -27.05 15.78 3.54
C GLU A 152 -27.15 17.29 3.76
N MET A 153 -28.26 17.76 4.33
CA MET A 153 -28.60 19.18 4.51
C MET A 153 -28.43 19.71 5.95
N GLY A 154 -28.09 18.85 6.93
CA GLY A 154 -28.14 19.17 8.37
C GLY A 154 -26.83 19.53 9.07
N SER A 155 -25.67 19.38 8.41
CA SER A 155 -24.36 19.75 8.99
C SER A 155 -23.60 20.70 8.08
N THR A 156 -22.61 21.39 8.63
CA THR A 156 -21.54 22.13 7.93
C THR A 156 -20.72 21.29 6.93
N SER A 157 -21.22 20.12 6.52
CA SER A 157 -20.59 19.16 5.62
C SER A 157 -20.64 19.62 4.16
N ASN A 158 -19.57 19.24 3.46
CA ASN A 158 -19.01 19.75 2.20
C ASN A 158 -19.91 19.53 0.95
N LEU A 159 -19.75 20.36 -0.10
CA LEU A 159 -20.50 20.23 -1.37
C LEU A 159 -20.34 18.87 -2.05
N ASN A 160 -19.22 18.20 -1.76
CA ASN A 160 -18.88 16.93 -2.35
C ASN A 160 -19.69 15.72 -1.80
N GLN A 161 -20.55 15.93 -0.79
CA GLN A 161 -21.53 14.94 -0.34
C GLN A 161 -22.89 15.07 -1.05
N LEU A 162 -23.13 16.17 -1.74
CA LEU A 162 -24.32 16.30 -2.58
C LEU A 162 -24.16 15.45 -3.83
N GLU A 163 -25.28 14.99 -4.37
CA GLU A 163 -25.26 14.29 -5.64
C GLU A 163 -24.56 15.18 -6.69
N PRO A 164 -23.44 14.72 -7.29
CA PRO A 164 -22.67 15.53 -8.24
C PRO A 164 -23.53 16.05 -9.39
N THR A 165 -24.56 15.29 -9.77
CA THR A 165 -25.55 15.63 -10.80
C THR A 165 -26.41 16.85 -10.45
N PHE A 166 -26.79 17.02 -9.17
CA PHE A 166 -27.54 18.19 -8.70
C PHE A 166 -26.68 19.45 -8.84
N MET A 167 -25.47 19.37 -8.31
CA MET A 167 -24.47 20.45 -8.34
C MET A 167 -24.07 20.83 -9.76
N TYR A 168 -23.75 19.82 -10.57
CA TYR A 168 -23.37 19.95 -11.96
C TYR A 168 -24.47 20.64 -12.75
N THR A 169 -25.74 20.20 -12.64
CA THR A 169 -26.80 20.75 -13.52
C THR A 169 -27.18 22.18 -13.16
N GLN A 170 -27.10 22.56 -11.89
CA GLN A 170 -27.30 23.95 -11.47
C GLN A 170 -26.18 24.85 -11.99
N LEU A 171 -24.91 24.47 -11.78
CA LEU A 171 -23.77 25.20 -12.31
C LEU A 171 -23.77 25.26 -13.83
N PHE A 172 -24.11 24.15 -14.45
CA PHE A 172 -24.15 24.00 -15.89
C PHE A 172 -25.20 24.94 -16.49
N LYS A 173 -26.40 25.01 -15.89
CA LYS A 173 -27.41 26.01 -16.22
C LYS A 173 -26.88 27.43 -16.04
N ASP A 174 -26.30 27.77 -14.89
CA ASP A 174 -25.76 29.11 -14.63
C ASP A 174 -24.69 29.49 -15.67
N ILE A 175 -23.79 28.57 -16.04
CA ILE A 175 -22.75 28.77 -17.06
C ILE A 175 -23.36 29.02 -18.44
N LEU A 176 -24.34 28.21 -18.87
CA LEU A 176 -25.01 28.41 -20.15
C LEU A 176 -25.74 29.76 -20.24
N LEU A 177 -26.27 30.23 -19.12
CA LEU A 177 -26.94 31.54 -19.04
C LEU A 177 -25.95 32.71 -19.04
N ASP A 178 -24.73 32.50 -18.54
CA ASP A 178 -23.65 33.49 -18.58
C ASP A 178 -22.97 33.62 -19.96
N ILE A 179 -23.16 32.67 -20.88
CA ILE A 179 -22.53 32.68 -22.21
C ILE A 179 -23.37 33.51 -23.20
N GLU A 180 -22.71 34.44 -23.90
CA GLU A 180 -23.30 35.14 -25.05
C GLU A 180 -23.15 34.30 -26.32
N TYR A 181 -24.28 33.98 -26.96
CA TYR A 181 -24.31 33.24 -28.23
C TYR A 181 -24.56 34.18 -29.41
N ASP A 182 -23.83 33.96 -30.50
CA ASP A 182 -24.04 34.68 -31.75
C ASP A 182 -24.84 33.86 -32.78
N LYS A 183 -25.16 34.47 -33.92
CA LYS A 183 -25.87 33.77 -35.01
C LYS A 183 -25.04 32.66 -35.68
N GLN A 184 -23.74 32.58 -35.41
CA GLN A 184 -22.88 31.54 -35.95
C GLN A 184 -23.08 30.22 -35.20
N ALA A 185 -23.46 30.26 -33.92
CA ALA A 185 -23.81 29.08 -33.12
C ALA A 185 -24.91 28.22 -33.77
N ILE A 186 -25.94 28.85 -34.35
CA ILE A 186 -27.04 28.14 -35.05
C ILE A 186 -26.48 27.33 -36.25
N LYS A 187 -25.56 27.93 -37.02
CA LYS A 187 -24.95 27.28 -38.19
C LYS A 187 -23.97 26.17 -37.79
N GLN A 188 -23.24 26.37 -36.70
CA GLN A 188 -22.36 25.34 -36.14
C GLN A 188 -23.19 24.14 -35.69
N PHE A 189 -24.29 24.39 -34.97
CA PHE A 189 -25.22 23.35 -34.56
C PHE A 189 -25.85 22.60 -35.73
N THR A 190 -26.31 23.29 -36.78
CA THR A 190 -26.92 22.60 -37.94
C THR A 190 -25.88 21.80 -38.73
N THR A 191 -24.63 22.26 -38.80
CA THR A 191 -23.51 21.51 -39.38
C THR A 191 -23.19 20.27 -38.56
N TYR A 192 -23.15 20.40 -37.24
CA TYR A 192 -22.99 19.30 -36.30
C TYR A 192 -24.11 18.25 -36.46
N CYS A 193 -25.37 18.68 -36.57
CA CYS A 193 -26.50 17.77 -36.77
C CYS A 193 -26.44 17.02 -38.11
N ARG A 194 -25.94 17.66 -39.18
CA ARG A 194 -25.71 16.99 -40.47
C ARG A 194 -24.64 15.90 -40.35
N HIS A 195 -23.58 16.16 -39.58
CA HIS A 195 -22.55 15.14 -39.30
C HIS A 195 -23.09 13.97 -38.48
N LEU A 196 -23.91 14.23 -37.47
CA LEU A 196 -24.52 13.20 -36.64
C LEU A 196 -25.69 12.46 -37.29
N ASN A 197 -26.15 12.87 -38.47
CA ASN A 197 -27.39 12.39 -39.10
C ASN A 197 -28.64 12.52 -38.20
N SER A 198 -28.65 13.50 -37.28
CA SER A 198 -29.72 13.72 -36.31
C SER A 198 -30.92 14.44 -36.96
N GLY A 199 -31.78 13.67 -37.62
CA GLY A 199 -32.98 14.15 -38.33
C GLY A 199 -32.85 14.09 -39.87
N SER A 200 -33.87 14.59 -40.57
CA SER A 200 -33.82 14.72 -42.04
C SER A 200 -33.14 16.03 -42.45
N GLU A 201 -32.33 16.03 -43.51
CA GLU A 201 -31.66 17.25 -44.02
C GLU A 201 -32.65 18.39 -44.23
N LYS A 202 -33.87 18.07 -44.69
CA LYS A 202 -34.95 19.03 -44.88
C LYS A 202 -35.37 19.71 -43.56
N ASN A 203 -35.44 18.96 -42.47
CA ASN A 203 -35.81 19.49 -41.16
C ASN A 203 -34.67 20.35 -40.56
N ILE A 204 -33.42 19.96 -40.78
CA ILE A 204 -32.24 20.73 -40.33
C ILE A 204 -32.16 22.07 -41.08
N ASP A 205 -32.35 22.05 -42.40
CA ASP A 205 -32.37 23.27 -43.23
C ASP A 205 -33.55 24.19 -42.90
N GLU A 206 -34.70 23.60 -42.54
CA GLU A 206 -35.86 24.36 -42.08
C GLU A 206 -35.61 25.04 -40.73
N PHE A 207 -34.99 24.33 -39.79
CA PHE A 207 -34.55 24.88 -38.51
C PHE A 207 -33.58 26.05 -38.72
N GLU A 208 -32.51 25.87 -39.50
CA GLU A 208 -31.50 26.92 -39.74
C GLU A 208 -32.10 28.19 -40.34
N LYS A 209 -33.01 28.06 -41.32
CA LYS A 209 -33.59 29.21 -42.04
C LYS A 209 -34.68 29.93 -41.26
N LYS A 210 -35.46 29.20 -40.45
CA LYS A 210 -36.66 29.73 -39.79
C LYS A 210 -36.51 29.88 -38.28
N TYR A 211 -35.33 29.61 -37.71
CA TYR A 211 -35.11 29.74 -36.27
C TYR A 211 -35.55 31.10 -35.73
N ASP A 212 -35.04 32.19 -36.30
CA ASP A 212 -35.38 33.58 -35.91
C ASP A 212 -36.86 33.95 -36.12
N ALA A 213 -37.61 33.19 -36.95
CA ALA A 213 -39.00 33.49 -37.27
C ALA A 213 -40.00 32.88 -36.27
N GLN A 214 -39.53 31.98 -35.39
CA GLN A 214 -40.34 31.30 -34.38
C GLN A 214 -39.66 31.40 -33.02
N SER A 215 -40.40 31.12 -31.94
CA SER A 215 -39.83 31.11 -30.60
C SER A 215 -39.08 29.79 -30.33
N ALA A 216 -38.14 29.78 -29.39
CA ALA A 216 -37.44 28.56 -28.97
C ALA A 216 -38.43 27.59 -28.30
N ILE A 217 -39.43 28.12 -27.58
CA ILE A 217 -40.55 27.32 -27.04
C ILE A 217 -41.35 26.66 -28.18
N TRP A 218 -41.58 27.36 -29.29
CA TRP A 218 -42.23 26.77 -30.45
C TRP A 218 -41.40 25.62 -31.02
N TRP A 219 -40.10 25.80 -31.20
CA TRP A 219 -39.20 24.74 -31.69
C TRP A 219 -39.08 23.55 -30.72
N TYR A 220 -39.05 23.82 -29.41
CA TYR A 220 -39.04 22.79 -28.38
C TYR A 220 -40.33 21.95 -28.39
N THR A 221 -41.46 22.57 -28.71
CA THR A 221 -42.77 21.88 -28.79
C THR A 221 -43.12 21.37 -30.19
N TYR A 222 -42.39 21.80 -31.21
CA TYR A 222 -42.58 21.37 -32.60
C TYR A 222 -42.08 19.92 -32.77
N PRO A 223 -42.84 19.02 -33.43
CA PRO A 223 -42.44 17.64 -33.70
C PRO A 223 -41.20 17.54 -34.60
N SER A 224 -40.02 17.73 -34.01
CA SER A 224 -38.72 17.73 -34.66
C SER A 224 -37.66 17.08 -33.79
N PHE A 225 -36.47 16.85 -34.37
CA PHE A 225 -35.32 16.25 -33.69
C PHE A 225 -34.82 17.08 -32.49
N ILE A 226 -35.15 18.36 -32.41
CA ILE A 226 -34.67 19.28 -31.36
C ILE A 226 -35.08 18.81 -29.97
N TYR A 227 -36.34 18.39 -29.80
CA TYR A 227 -36.85 17.94 -28.50
C TYR A 227 -36.14 16.66 -28.02
N SER A 228 -36.02 15.66 -28.89
CA SER A 228 -35.39 14.38 -28.54
C SER A 228 -33.90 14.55 -28.27
N MET A 229 -33.19 15.24 -29.16
CA MET A 229 -31.76 15.48 -29.06
C MET A 229 -31.40 16.27 -27.79
N LEU A 230 -32.16 17.33 -27.47
CA LEU A 230 -31.93 18.10 -26.24
C LEU A 230 -32.17 17.29 -24.97
N ASN A 231 -33.33 16.62 -24.87
CA ASN A 231 -33.67 15.89 -23.65
C ASN A 231 -32.81 14.63 -23.48
N TYR A 232 -32.34 14.04 -24.58
CA TYR A 232 -31.38 12.95 -24.56
C TYR A 232 -30.02 13.42 -24.03
N SER A 233 -29.46 14.48 -24.61
CA SER A 233 -28.12 14.97 -24.27
C SER A 233 -28.04 15.47 -22.83
N LEU A 234 -29.04 16.24 -22.36
CA LEU A 234 -29.14 16.65 -20.96
C LEU A 234 -29.31 15.49 -19.98
N ARG A 235 -29.82 14.34 -20.44
CA ARG A 235 -29.97 13.12 -19.63
C ARG A 235 -28.69 12.29 -19.59
N SER A 236 -28.00 12.14 -20.72
CA SER A 236 -26.73 11.39 -20.83
C SER A 236 -25.50 12.21 -20.47
N MET A 237 -25.65 13.53 -20.28
CA MET A 237 -24.54 14.48 -20.15
C MET A 237 -23.56 14.42 -21.32
N GLU A 238 -24.09 14.26 -22.54
CA GLU A 238 -23.27 14.20 -23.75
C GLU A 238 -22.68 15.59 -24.06
N SER A 239 -21.40 15.78 -23.71
CA SER A 239 -20.71 17.06 -23.73
C SER A 239 -20.79 17.76 -25.10
N ASP A 240 -20.53 17.03 -26.19
CA ASP A 240 -20.55 17.55 -27.55
C ASP A 240 -21.92 18.13 -27.95
N THR A 241 -22.97 17.34 -27.80
CA THR A 241 -24.33 17.77 -28.18
C THR A 241 -24.77 18.95 -27.33
N ILE A 242 -24.49 18.90 -26.02
CA ILE A 242 -24.85 19.96 -25.09
C ILE A 242 -24.15 21.29 -25.45
N ILE A 243 -22.85 21.26 -25.75
CA ILE A 243 -22.08 22.46 -26.12
C ILE A 243 -22.67 23.10 -27.39
N ASN A 244 -22.93 22.28 -28.41
CA ASN A 244 -23.49 22.76 -29.67
C ASN A 244 -24.95 23.23 -29.54
N MET A 245 -25.72 22.69 -28.59
CA MET A 245 -27.08 23.13 -28.27
C MET A 245 -27.16 24.28 -27.26
N GLY A 246 -26.03 24.79 -26.76
CA GLY A 246 -25.98 25.80 -25.70
C GLY A 246 -26.82 27.04 -26.01
N PHE A 247 -26.77 27.56 -27.25
CA PHE A 247 -27.57 28.71 -27.68
C PHE A 247 -29.07 28.45 -27.57
N PHE A 248 -29.51 27.24 -27.94
CA PHE A 248 -30.93 26.87 -27.93
C PHE A 248 -31.44 26.74 -26.48
N ILE A 249 -30.63 26.16 -25.60
CA ILE A 249 -30.94 26.05 -24.16
C ILE A 249 -31.06 27.44 -23.54
N HIS A 250 -30.13 28.34 -23.86
CA HIS A 250 -30.12 29.73 -23.42
C HIS A 250 -31.39 30.47 -23.88
N ASP A 251 -31.70 30.43 -25.18
CA ASP A 251 -32.89 31.06 -25.76
C ASP A 251 -34.19 30.52 -25.16
N LEU A 252 -34.28 29.19 -25.01
CA LEU A 252 -35.45 28.53 -24.42
C LEU A 252 -35.67 28.99 -22.97
N HIS A 253 -34.61 29.06 -22.16
CA HIS A 253 -34.67 29.57 -20.80
C HIS A 253 -35.12 31.04 -20.76
N LEU A 254 -34.49 31.91 -21.56
CA LEU A 254 -34.81 33.34 -21.59
C LEU A 254 -36.26 33.60 -21.97
N GLN A 255 -36.80 32.86 -22.93
CA GLN A 255 -38.20 32.99 -23.33
C GLN A 255 -39.16 32.56 -22.22
N ILE A 256 -38.88 31.45 -21.54
CA ILE A 256 -39.66 31.03 -20.37
C ILE A 256 -39.61 32.12 -19.29
N TYR A 257 -38.44 32.69 -19.02
CA TYR A 257 -38.27 33.78 -18.05
C TYR A 257 -39.05 35.05 -18.44
N GLN A 258 -38.95 35.50 -19.69
CA GLN A 258 -39.69 36.67 -20.15
C GLN A 258 -41.20 36.48 -20.04
N LEU A 259 -41.72 35.30 -20.42
CA LEU A 259 -43.13 34.99 -20.28
C LEU A 259 -43.56 34.86 -18.82
N HIS A 260 -42.73 34.28 -17.96
CA HIS A 260 -42.96 34.24 -16.52
C HIS A 260 -43.18 35.65 -15.96
N GLN A 261 -42.31 36.60 -16.33
CA GLN A 261 -42.44 38.01 -15.92
C GLN A 261 -43.71 38.66 -16.48
N GLN A 262 -44.16 38.31 -17.68
CA GLN A 262 -45.39 38.87 -18.25
C GLN A 262 -46.65 38.29 -17.59
N GLN A 263 -46.65 36.99 -17.29
CA GLN A 263 -47.83 36.27 -16.83
C GLN A 263 -48.03 36.33 -15.31
N PHE A 264 -46.95 36.44 -14.53
CA PHE A 264 -46.98 36.23 -13.08
C PHE A 264 -46.36 37.36 -12.23
N ASN A 265 -45.95 38.51 -12.82
CA ASN A 265 -45.33 39.63 -12.08
C ASN A 265 -46.32 40.65 -11.44
N THR A 266 -47.58 40.26 -11.22
CA THR A 266 -48.59 41.12 -10.58
C THR A 266 -48.71 40.84 -9.08
N ASP A 267 -48.92 41.85 -8.23
CA ASP A 267 -49.08 41.77 -6.75
C ASP A 267 -50.28 40.94 -6.26
N HIS A 268 -50.99 40.21 -7.12
CA HIS A 268 -52.13 39.37 -6.79
C HIS A 268 -51.76 37.89 -6.95
N ALA A 269 -51.19 37.33 -5.89
CA ALA A 269 -50.73 35.94 -5.83
C ALA A 269 -51.88 34.94 -6.03
N LYS A 270 -51.69 33.97 -6.93
CA LYS A 270 -52.52 32.76 -7.03
C LYS A 270 -51.62 31.54 -7.03
N SER A 271 -51.66 30.76 -5.96
CA SER A 271 -51.07 29.43 -5.95
C SER A 271 -51.94 28.48 -6.78
N PHE A 272 -51.31 27.57 -7.53
CA PHE A 272 -52.00 26.58 -8.35
C PHE A 272 -51.22 25.26 -8.34
N THR A 273 -51.90 24.18 -8.73
CA THR A 273 -51.31 22.84 -8.80
C THR A 273 -51.14 22.42 -10.24
N VAL A 274 -50.02 21.76 -10.53
CA VAL A 274 -49.75 21.11 -11.82
C VAL A 274 -49.37 19.66 -11.61
N TYR A 275 -49.61 18.84 -12.62
CA TYR A 275 -49.44 17.40 -12.58
C TYR A 275 -48.50 16.93 -13.67
N ARG A 276 -47.73 15.89 -13.35
CA ARG A 276 -46.89 15.16 -14.30
C ARG A 276 -46.85 13.69 -13.91
N GLY A 277 -47.09 12.79 -14.85
CA GLY A 277 -46.91 11.36 -14.62
C GLY A 277 -45.87 10.75 -15.55
N GLN A 278 -45.12 9.78 -15.03
CA GLN A 278 -44.10 9.04 -15.76
C GLN A 278 -43.73 7.74 -15.03
N GLY A 279 -42.96 6.88 -15.71
CA GLY A 279 -42.25 5.78 -15.05
C GLY A 279 -40.96 6.27 -14.40
N LEU A 280 -40.50 5.52 -13.39
CA LEU A 280 -39.17 5.59 -12.80
C LEU A 280 -38.58 4.18 -12.69
N SER A 281 -37.30 4.00 -12.97
CA SER A 281 -36.61 2.76 -12.57
C SER A 281 -36.67 2.54 -11.06
N LYS A 282 -36.65 1.27 -10.63
CA LYS A 282 -36.64 0.89 -9.22
C LYS A 282 -35.53 1.61 -8.43
N ALA A 283 -34.33 1.72 -9.00
CA ALA A 283 -33.19 2.41 -8.37
C ALA A 283 -33.45 3.92 -8.14
N ASN A 284 -34.00 4.62 -9.14
CA ASN A 284 -34.35 6.04 -8.98
C ASN A 284 -35.52 6.24 -8.02
N PHE A 285 -36.47 5.31 -8.00
CA PHE A 285 -37.57 5.34 -7.04
C PHE A 285 -37.09 5.11 -5.59
N GLU A 286 -36.15 4.19 -5.36
CA GLU A 286 -35.52 4.01 -4.04
C GLU A 286 -34.79 5.27 -3.56
N LYS A 287 -34.13 6.00 -4.46
CA LYS A 287 -33.53 7.32 -4.15
C LYS A 287 -34.62 8.32 -3.76
N LEU A 288 -35.66 8.47 -4.58
CA LEU A 288 -36.79 9.36 -4.29
C LEU A 288 -37.43 9.07 -2.92
N GLN A 289 -37.58 7.79 -2.55
CA GLN A 289 -38.10 7.40 -1.23
C GLN A 289 -37.23 7.88 -0.07
N LYS A 290 -35.91 7.85 -0.22
CA LYS A 290 -34.95 8.35 0.79
C LYS A 290 -34.93 9.88 0.88
N THR A 291 -35.43 10.57 -0.15
CA THR A 291 -35.46 12.03 -0.27
C THR A 291 -36.70 12.68 0.35
N LYS A 292 -37.56 11.92 1.05
CA LYS A 292 -38.73 12.48 1.74
C LYS A 292 -38.31 13.59 2.73
N GLY A 293 -38.90 14.78 2.57
CA GLY A 293 -38.55 16.00 3.32
C GLY A 293 -37.34 16.77 2.76
N GLY A 294 -36.64 16.20 1.78
CA GLY A 294 -35.48 16.80 1.10
C GLY A 294 -35.81 17.49 -0.22
N LEU A 295 -34.79 17.77 -1.03
CA LEU A 295 -34.89 18.47 -2.30
C LEU A 295 -34.74 17.50 -3.48
N MET A 296 -35.42 17.79 -4.56
CA MET A 296 -35.37 17.05 -5.82
C MET A 296 -35.35 18.05 -6.97
N SER A 297 -34.43 17.89 -7.93
CA SER A 297 -34.42 18.70 -9.15
C SER A 297 -34.85 17.88 -10.36
N PHE A 298 -35.60 18.49 -11.26
CA PHE A 298 -35.72 18.01 -12.63
C PHE A 298 -34.64 18.68 -13.46
N ASN A 299 -33.71 17.89 -13.98
CA ASN A 299 -32.52 18.40 -14.66
C ASN A 299 -32.80 18.88 -16.08
N ASN A 300 -33.91 18.45 -16.67
CA ASN A 300 -34.38 18.89 -17.99
C ASN A 300 -35.44 19.98 -17.86
N PHE A 301 -35.79 20.61 -18.98
CA PHE A 301 -36.99 21.45 -19.07
C PHE A 301 -38.22 20.60 -18.75
N LEU A 302 -39.01 21.05 -17.79
CA LEU A 302 -40.06 20.25 -17.19
C LEU A 302 -41.43 20.73 -17.69
N SER A 303 -42.06 19.87 -18.48
CA SER A 303 -43.43 20.07 -18.97
C SER A 303 -44.44 19.45 -18.00
N THR A 304 -45.47 20.23 -17.64
CA THR A 304 -46.56 19.82 -16.74
C THR A 304 -47.92 20.32 -17.24
N SER A 305 -49.00 19.71 -16.72
CA SER A 305 -50.37 20.10 -17.05
C SER A 305 -51.13 20.55 -15.82
N THR A 306 -52.09 21.47 -15.98
CA THR A 306 -53.05 21.82 -14.91
C THR A 306 -54.17 20.76 -14.76
N GLU A 307 -54.30 19.84 -15.72
CA GLU A 307 -55.25 18.72 -15.69
C GLU A 307 -54.56 17.42 -15.25
N GLN A 308 -55.19 16.65 -14.37
CA GLN A 308 -54.61 15.44 -13.79
C GLN A 308 -54.70 14.20 -14.70
N ASP A 309 -55.74 14.10 -15.53
CA ASP A 309 -56.11 12.86 -16.24
C ASP A 309 -55.02 12.36 -17.21
N LEU A 310 -54.45 13.28 -18.00
CA LEU A 310 -53.41 12.96 -18.98
C LEU A 310 -52.08 12.53 -18.30
N PRO A 311 -51.54 13.29 -17.33
CA PRO A 311 -50.44 12.86 -16.47
C PRO A 311 -50.65 11.49 -15.81
N LEU A 312 -51.81 11.25 -15.19
CA LEU A 312 -52.12 9.96 -14.56
C LEU A 312 -52.05 8.82 -15.58
N GLY A 313 -52.54 9.08 -16.79
CA GLY A 313 -52.37 8.24 -17.96
C GLY A 313 -50.93 7.78 -18.22
N PHE A 314 -49.98 8.71 -18.25
CA PHE A 314 -48.56 8.43 -18.46
C PHE A 314 -47.91 7.64 -17.31
N ALA A 315 -48.35 7.88 -16.07
CA ALA A 315 -47.88 7.09 -14.92
C ALA A 315 -48.40 5.65 -14.98
N LEU A 316 -49.63 5.44 -15.45
CA LEU A 316 -50.25 4.12 -15.59
C LEU A 316 -49.62 3.28 -16.70
N SER A 317 -49.31 3.89 -17.86
CA SER A 317 -48.65 3.17 -18.96
C SER A 317 -47.27 2.62 -18.57
N ALA A 318 -46.60 3.26 -17.61
CA ALA A 318 -45.28 2.84 -17.14
C ALA A 318 -45.26 1.55 -16.32
N ILE A 319 -46.42 1.05 -15.89
CA ILE A 319 -46.52 -0.13 -15.01
C ILE A 319 -46.53 -1.43 -15.82
N GLU A 320 -46.68 -1.34 -17.14
CA GLU A 320 -46.62 -2.50 -18.05
C GLU A 320 -45.21 -3.12 -18.10
N ASN A 321 -44.17 -2.40 -17.66
CA ASN A 321 -42.80 -2.88 -17.57
C ASN A 321 -42.44 -3.26 -16.13
N ALA A 322 -41.97 -4.50 -15.93
CA ALA A 322 -41.68 -5.08 -14.62
C ALA A 322 -40.53 -4.37 -13.86
N ASP A 323 -39.72 -3.56 -14.54
CA ASP A 323 -38.56 -2.85 -13.97
C ASP A 323 -38.81 -1.38 -13.66
N THR A 324 -40.03 -0.88 -13.88
CA THR A 324 -40.40 0.51 -13.66
C THR A 324 -41.58 0.66 -12.70
N VAL A 325 -41.56 1.76 -11.95
CA VAL A 325 -42.59 2.20 -11.01
C VAL A 325 -43.30 3.40 -11.62
N GLY A 326 -44.63 3.35 -11.72
CA GLY A 326 -45.43 4.48 -12.17
C GLY A 326 -45.51 5.54 -11.07
N VAL A 327 -45.21 6.80 -11.41
CA VAL A 327 -45.23 7.92 -10.47
C VAL A 327 -46.03 9.08 -11.06
N LEU A 328 -47.05 9.52 -10.32
CA LEU A 328 -47.76 10.77 -10.54
C LEU A 328 -47.24 11.82 -9.55
N PHE A 329 -46.58 12.84 -10.09
CA PHE A 329 -46.16 14.03 -9.36
C PHE A 329 -47.28 15.06 -9.33
N GLU A 330 -47.71 15.43 -8.14
CA GLU A 330 -48.56 16.60 -7.87
C GLU A 330 -47.66 17.72 -7.35
N MET A 331 -47.58 18.83 -8.09
CA MET A 331 -46.64 19.92 -7.82
C MET A 331 -47.40 21.19 -7.44
N PHE A 332 -47.19 21.67 -6.21
CA PHE A 332 -47.75 22.91 -5.71
C PHE A 332 -46.86 24.10 -6.07
N ILE A 333 -47.42 25.04 -6.85
CA ILE A 333 -46.71 26.21 -7.38
C ILE A 333 -47.20 27.47 -6.68
N ASP A 334 -46.29 28.17 -6.03
CA ASP A 334 -46.53 29.51 -5.49
C ASP A 334 -45.99 30.57 -6.48
N SER A 335 -46.90 31.31 -7.11
CA SER A 335 -46.56 32.33 -8.11
C SER A 335 -45.76 33.52 -7.54
N ARG A 336 -45.57 33.61 -6.22
CA ARG A 336 -44.69 34.61 -5.58
C ARG A 336 -43.21 34.26 -5.68
N VAL A 337 -42.88 33.00 -5.97
CA VAL A 337 -41.50 32.53 -6.17
C VAL A 337 -40.98 33.04 -7.51
N LYS A 338 -40.30 34.20 -7.49
CA LYS A 338 -39.76 34.83 -8.71
C LYS A 338 -38.44 34.21 -9.19
N SER A 339 -37.76 33.41 -8.36
CA SER A 339 -36.43 32.87 -8.69
C SER A 339 -36.45 31.65 -9.62
N VAL A 340 -37.62 31.02 -9.81
CA VAL A 340 -37.77 29.87 -10.71
C VAL A 340 -38.62 30.25 -11.91
N PRO A 341 -38.05 30.34 -13.12
CA PRO A 341 -38.80 30.65 -14.32
C PRO A 341 -39.72 29.51 -14.76
N PHE A 342 -41.01 29.81 -14.89
CA PHE A 342 -42.02 28.94 -15.50
C PHE A 342 -43.07 29.78 -16.23
N ALA A 343 -43.64 29.25 -17.30
CA ALA A 343 -44.65 29.96 -18.08
C ALA A 343 -45.74 29.03 -18.60
N SER A 344 -46.97 29.55 -18.70
CA SER A 344 -47.97 28.95 -19.58
C SER A 344 -47.55 29.18 -21.02
N ILE A 345 -47.42 28.09 -21.78
CA ILE A 345 -46.91 28.15 -23.16
C ILE A 345 -48.01 27.99 -24.21
N LYS A 346 -49.27 27.90 -23.81
CA LYS A 346 -50.41 27.64 -24.71
C LYS A 346 -50.45 28.55 -25.95
N GLU A 347 -50.20 29.85 -25.78
CA GLU A 347 -50.29 30.84 -26.87
C GLU A 347 -49.10 30.80 -27.85
N ILE A 348 -47.98 30.21 -27.45
CA ILE A 348 -46.69 30.27 -28.17
C ILE A 348 -46.22 28.88 -28.62
N SER A 349 -46.68 27.83 -27.96
CA SER A 349 -46.39 26.45 -28.32
C SER A 349 -46.96 26.09 -29.70
N TYR A 350 -46.40 25.06 -30.31
CA TYR A 350 -46.94 24.49 -31.54
C TYR A 350 -48.36 23.91 -31.32
N PHE A 351 -48.64 23.39 -30.13
CA PHE A 351 -49.89 22.73 -29.76
C PHE A 351 -50.81 23.67 -28.96
N LYS A 352 -51.70 24.38 -29.66
CA LYS A 352 -52.55 25.43 -29.06
C LYS A 352 -53.72 24.92 -28.19
N GLU A 353 -53.95 23.62 -28.19
CA GLU A 353 -55.12 23.01 -27.53
C GLU A 353 -54.84 22.58 -26.08
N GLU A 354 -53.58 22.59 -25.63
CA GLU A 354 -53.17 22.08 -24.32
C GLU A 354 -52.82 23.21 -23.35
N GLU A 355 -53.37 23.16 -22.13
CA GLU A 355 -52.95 24.01 -21.01
C GLU A 355 -51.68 23.45 -20.38
N GLU A 356 -50.54 23.87 -20.93
CA GLU A 356 -49.22 23.41 -20.52
C GLU A 356 -48.44 24.51 -19.79
N ILE A 357 -47.86 24.13 -18.64
CA ILE A 357 -46.88 24.93 -17.92
C ILE A 357 -45.49 24.33 -18.16
N LEU A 358 -44.59 25.14 -18.73
CA LEU A 358 -43.21 24.75 -18.97
C LEU A 358 -42.29 25.43 -17.95
N PHE A 359 -41.51 24.62 -17.25
CA PHE A 359 -40.48 25.06 -16.31
C PHE A 359 -39.11 25.00 -16.96
N SER A 360 -38.24 25.93 -16.55
CA SER A 360 -36.82 25.90 -16.90
C SER A 360 -36.16 24.59 -16.44
N MET A 361 -35.03 24.23 -17.06
CA MET A 361 -34.13 23.20 -16.55
C MET A 361 -33.64 23.48 -15.12
N HIS A 362 -33.25 22.42 -14.42
CA HIS A 362 -32.86 22.40 -13.00
C HIS A 362 -33.91 23.10 -12.12
N THR A 363 -35.18 22.74 -12.27
CA THR A 363 -36.21 23.23 -11.35
C THR A 363 -36.24 22.36 -10.11
N VAL A 364 -36.10 23.00 -8.94
CA VAL A 364 -35.99 22.33 -7.65
C VAL A 364 -37.34 22.33 -6.92
N PHE A 365 -37.69 21.19 -6.35
CA PHE A 365 -38.88 20.96 -5.54
C PHE A 365 -38.51 20.30 -4.22
N ARG A 366 -39.28 20.59 -3.19
CA ARG A 366 -39.24 19.85 -1.92
C ARG A 366 -40.18 18.66 -1.98
N VAL A 367 -39.70 17.49 -1.59
CA VAL A 367 -40.51 16.25 -1.57
C VAL A 367 -41.32 16.20 -0.27
N SER A 368 -42.60 16.55 -0.36
CA SER A 368 -43.49 16.67 0.81
C SER A 368 -44.01 15.31 1.28
N ALA A 369 -44.56 14.52 0.37
CA ALA A 369 -45.12 13.21 0.68
C ALA A 369 -45.01 12.24 -0.49
N ILE A 370 -44.89 10.96 -0.16
CA ILE A 370 -44.92 9.85 -1.13
C ILE A 370 -45.98 8.88 -0.62
N LYS A 371 -47.02 8.65 -1.43
CA LYS A 371 -48.19 7.82 -1.09
C LYS A 371 -48.36 6.75 -2.17
N GLN A 372 -48.59 5.51 -1.77
CA GLN A 372 -48.95 4.46 -2.73
C GLN A 372 -50.46 4.54 -3.02
N MET A 373 -50.85 4.53 -4.29
CA MET A 373 -52.27 4.69 -4.68
C MET A 373 -53.04 3.37 -4.62
N ASP A 374 -52.39 2.24 -4.95
CA ASP A 374 -52.95 0.89 -4.83
C ASP A 374 -51.85 -0.09 -4.38
N ASN A 375 -52.15 -0.95 -3.39
CA ASN A 375 -51.23 -1.97 -2.91
C ASN A 375 -50.99 -3.11 -3.92
N LYS A 376 -51.83 -3.24 -4.95
CA LYS A 376 -51.73 -4.29 -5.98
C LYS A 376 -50.96 -3.88 -7.24
N ILE A 377 -50.66 -2.59 -7.39
CA ILE A 377 -50.08 -2.01 -8.60
C ILE A 377 -48.91 -1.10 -8.18
N GLN A 378 -47.80 -1.08 -8.93
CA GLN A 378 -46.62 -0.22 -8.63
C GLN A 378 -46.88 1.26 -9.05
N LEU A 379 -47.95 1.88 -8.52
CA LEU A 379 -48.32 3.27 -8.77
C LEU A 379 -48.23 4.12 -7.50
N TYR A 380 -47.47 5.21 -7.58
CA TYR A 380 -47.23 6.12 -6.46
C TYR A 380 -47.62 7.56 -6.82
N HIS A 381 -48.13 8.26 -5.82
CA HIS A 381 -48.46 9.66 -5.82
C HIS A 381 -47.42 10.43 -4.99
N VAL A 382 -46.77 11.41 -5.60
CA VAL A 382 -45.67 12.17 -4.99
C VAL A 382 -46.04 13.64 -4.96
N GLU A 383 -46.15 14.18 -3.76
CA GLU A 383 -46.46 15.58 -3.52
C GLU A 383 -45.15 16.39 -3.45
N LEU A 384 -45.05 17.39 -4.34
CA LEU A 384 -43.89 18.25 -4.49
C LEU A 384 -44.30 19.72 -4.24
N GLN A 385 -43.45 20.47 -3.57
CA GLN A 385 -43.64 21.91 -3.38
C GLN A 385 -42.52 22.68 -4.10
N LEU A 386 -42.88 23.65 -4.94
CA LEU A 386 -41.89 24.50 -5.59
C LEU A 386 -41.10 25.30 -4.55
N THR A 387 -39.77 25.26 -4.63
CA THR A 387 -38.88 25.98 -3.73
C THR A 387 -38.30 27.23 -4.38
N SER A 388 -37.90 28.21 -3.56
CA SER A 388 -37.25 29.45 -4.00
C SER A 388 -35.89 29.65 -3.34
N ASP A 389 -35.20 30.73 -3.69
CA ASP A 389 -33.94 31.15 -3.06
C ASP A 389 -34.13 31.56 -1.58
N ASP A 390 -35.37 31.67 -1.11
CA ASP A 390 -35.69 31.88 0.31
C ASP A 390 -35.76 30.57 1.11
N ASP A 391 -35.77 29.42 0.42
CA ASP A 391 -35.58 28.14 1.08
C ASP A 391 -34.16 28.10 1.65
N GLN A 392 -34.08 28.12 2.99
CA GLN A 392 -32.80 28.21 3.70
C GLN A 392 -31.82 27.11 3.29
N GLN A 393 -32.31 25.91 2.93
CA GLN A 393 -31.46 24.78 2.54
C GLN A 393 -30.96 24.94 1.10
N LEU A 394 -31.84 25.34 0.18
CA LEU A 394 -31.45 25.60 -1.21
C LEU A 394 -30.47 26.78 -1.30
N ARG A 395 -30.70 27.85 -0.52
CA ARG A 395 -29.83 29.04 -0.52
C ARG A 395 -28.41 28.73 -0.07
N LEU A 396 -28.27 28.03 1.06
CA LEU A 396 -26.97 27.60 1.59
C LEU A 396 -26.22 26.72 0.59
N LEU A 397 -26.96 25.88 -0.13
CA LEU A 397 -26.41 25.07 -1.19
C LEU A 397 -25.87 25.95 -2.32
N THR A 398 -26.74 26.75 -2.93
CA THR A 398 -26.44 27.61 -4.09
C THR A 398 -25.32 28.62 -3.84
N ASP A 399 -25.28 29.28 -2.68
CA ASP A 399 -24.23 30.25 -2.35
C ASP A 399 -22.86 29.57 -2.30
N ARG A 400 -22.80 28.37 -1.74
CA ARG A 400 -21.57 27.59 -1.66
C ARG A 400 -21.13 27.08 -3.04
N ILE A 401 -22.07 26.63 -3.88
CA ILE A 401 -21.78 26.21 -5.26
C ILE A 401 -21.04 27.35 -5.99
N ARG A 402 -21.52 28.59 -5.80
CA ARG A 402 -20.97 29.79 -6.44
C ARG A 402 -19.59 30.15 -5.91
N GLU A 403 -19.33 29.98 -4.61
CA GLU A 403 -18.02 30.20 -4.00
C GLU A 403 -16.95 29.24 -4.53
N GLU A 404 -17.24 27.94 -4.63
CA GLU A 404 -16.27 26.93 -5.11
C GLU A 404 -15.96 27.08 -6.60
N ALA A 405 -16.95 27.47 -7.40
CA ALA A 405 -16.78 27.64 -8.83
C ALA A 405 -16.27 29.05 -9.22
N ASN A 406 -15.83 29.88 -8.27
CA ASN A 406 -15.45 31.27 -8.52
C ASN A 406 -14.12 31.41 -9.30
N GLY A 407 -14.01 32.43 -10.15
CA GLY A 407 -12.74 32.83 -10.80
C GLY A 407 -12.56 32.51 -12.29
N SER A 408 -13.53 31.90 -12.98
CA SER A 408 -13.53 31.76 -14.45
C SER A 408 -14.96 31.84 -15.02
N THR A 409 -15.13 32.37 -16.23
CA THR A 409 -16.45 32.56 -16.87
C THR A 409 -16.66 31.62 -18.06
N GLY A 410 -17.92 31.33 -18.38
CA GLY A 410 -18.32 30.48 -19.51
C GLY A 410 -17.74 29.05 -19.45
N TRP A 411 -17.40 28.50 -20.62
CA TRP A 411 -16.93 27.12 -20.76
C TRP A 411 -15.65 26.77 -19.98
N LYS A 412 -14.78 27.75 -19.71
CA LYS A 412 -13.53 27.55 -18.95
C LYS A 412 -13.81 27.06 -17.52
N ARG A 413 -14.92 27.52 -16.92
CA ARG A 413 -15.37 27.17 -15.57
C ARG A 413 -15.75 25.69 -15.47
N LEU A 414 -16.37 25.14 -16.52
CA LEU A 414 -16.80 23.74 -16.55
C LEU A 414 -15.62 22.77 -16.60
N GLY A 415 -14.64 23.01 -17.48
CA GLY A 415 -13.48 22.12 -17.58
C GLY A 415 -12.66 22.07 -16.29
N ARG A 416 -12.53 23.20 -15.58
CA ARG A 416 -11.82 23.27 -14.29
C ARG A 416 -12.57 22.50 -13.19
N LEU A 417 -13.91 22.59 -13.20
CA LEU A 417 -14.74 21.81 -12.30
C LEU A 417 -14.56 20.30 -12.53
N LEU A 418 -14.58 19.85 -13.81
CA LEU A 418 -14.37 18.45 -14.18
C LEU A 418 -13.02 17.90 -13.68
N LEU A 419 -11.97 18.73 -13.76
CA LEU A 419 -10.67 18.43 -13.17
C LEU A 419 -10.72 18.29 -11.64
N GLN A 420 -11.36 19.24 -10.95
CA GLN A 420 -11.46 19.23 -9.48
C GLN A 420 -12.21 18.02 -8.94
N ILE A 421 -13.22 17.54 -9.65
CA ILE A 421 -14.01 16.36 -9.25
C ILE A 421 -13.41 15.02 -9.75
N GLY A 422 -12.22 15.06 -10.35
CA GLY A 422 -11.49 13.87 -10.80
C GLY A 422 -12.03 13.21 -12.07
N GLN A 423 -12.85 13.90 -12.86
CA GLN A 423 -13.39 13.41 -14.13
C GLN A 423 -12.42 13.72 -15.29
N PHE A 424 -11.20 13.19 -15.19
CA PHE A 424 -10.10 13.55 -16.10
C PHE A 424 -10.40 13.27 -17.58
N ASN A 425 -11.05 12.14 -17.89
CA ASN A 425 -11.39 11.78 -19.27
C ASN A 425 -12.40 12.76 -19.88
N LYS A 426 -13.44 13.14 -19.12
CA LYS A 426 -14.44 14.12 -19.56
C LYS A 426 -13.83 15.52 -19.68
N ALA A 427 -12.93 15.89 -18.76
CA ALA A 427 -12.21 17.16 -18.84
C ALA A 427 -11.32 17.20 -20.10
N GLU A 428 -10.63 16.11 -20.42
CA GLU A 428 -9.80 15.98 -21.62
C GLU A 428 -10.64 16.11 -22.90
N GLU A 429 -11.69 15.32 -23.03
CA GLU A 429 -12.65 15.37 -24.15
C GLU A 429 -13.16 16.80 -24.34
N PHE A 430 -13.64 17.39 -23.24
CA PHE A 430 -14.14 18.77 -23.21
C PHE A 430 -13.12 19.79 -23.72
N TYR A 431 -11.88 19.76 -23.22
CA TYR A 431 -10.86 20.71 -23.64
C TYR A 431 -10.38 20.48 -25.08
N ASN A 432 -10.39 19.23 -25.57
CA ASN A 432 -10.08 18.94 -26.98
C ASN A 432 -11.15 19.54 -27.91
N ILE A 433 -12.44 19.41 -27.57
CA ILE A 433 -13.54 20.02 -28.34
C ILE A 433 -13.38 21.54 -28.39
N LEU A 434 -13.12 22.18 -27.25
CA LEU A 434 -12.91 23.63 -27.20
C LEU A 434 -11.68 24.08 -28.00
N LEU A 435 -10.62 23.27 -28.01
CA LEU A 435 -9.40 23.53 -28.77
C LEU A 435 -9.65 23.47 -30.29
N GLU A 436 -10.47 22.54 -30.76
CA GLU A 436 -10.85 22.42 -32.17
C GLU A 436 -11.75 23.59 -32.63
N GLN A 437 -12.65 24.04 -31.77
CA GLN A 437 -13.64 25.07 -32.10
C GLN A 437 -13.08 26.50 -32.05
N THR A 438 -12.05 26.77 -31.24
CA THR A 438 -11.51 28.13 -31.11
C THR A 438 -10.51 28.48 -32.22
N SER A 439 -10.69 29.66 -32.81
CA SER A 439 -9.68 30.27 -33.71
C SER A 439 -8.75 31.24 -32.98
N ASN A 440 -8.96 31.49 -31.69
CA ASN A 440 -8.19 32.47 -30.91
C ASN A 440 -6.96 31.82 -30.28
N GLU A 441 -5.77 32.24 -30.71
CA GLU A 441 -4.49 31.71 -30.24
C GLU A 441 -4.30 31.84 -28.72
N CYS A 442 -4.72 32.94 -28.10
CA CYS A 442 -4.61 33.09 -26.64
C CYS A 442 -5.51 32.10 -25.89
N GLU A 443 -6.68 31.76 -26.44
CA GLU A 443 -7.56 30.74 -25.85
C GLU A 443 -7.01 29.33 -26.04
N LYS A 444 -6.42 29.04 -27.22
CA LYS A 444 -5.72 27.77 -27.46
C LYS A 444 -4.62 27.55 -26.44
N ALA A 445 -3.84 28.57 -26.11
CA ALA A 445 -2.78 28.46 -25.10
C ALA A 445 -3.32 28.06 -23.71
N ILE A 446 -4.48 28.60 -23.32
CA ILE A 446 -5.17 28.23 -22.07
C ILE A 446 -5.67 26.78 -22.12
N TYR A 447 -6.30 26.36 -23.23
CA TYR A 447 -6.78 24.99 -23.38
C TYR A 447 -5.65 23.96 -23.38
N TYR A 448 -4.55 24.26 -24.07
CA TYR A 448 -3.34 23.45 -23.98
C TYR A 448 -2.78 23.38 -22.56
N THR A 449 -2.77 24.49 -21.81
CA THR A 449 -2.35 24.49 -20.41
C THR A 449 -3.25 23.60 -19.54
N ASN A 450 -4.57 23.68 -19.73
CA ASN A 450 -5.50 22.84 -18.98
C ASN A 450 -5.41 21.36 -19.37
N LEU A 451 -5.23 21.03 -20.65
CA LEU A 451 -4.93 19.66 -21.11
C LEU A 451 -3.63 19.14 -20.49
N GLY A 452 -2.60 19.99 -20.39
CA GLY A 452 -1.38 19.69 -19.66
C GLY A 452 -1.64 19.32 -18.20
N SER A 453 -2.51 20.07 -17.52
CA SER A 453 -2.94 19.77 -16.15
C SER A 453 -3.71 18.46 -16.05
N VAL A 454 -4.63 18.17 -16.98
CA VAL A 454 -5.33 16.87 -17.04
C VAL A 454 -4.32 15.73 -17.13
N LYS A 455 -3.33 15.83 -18.04
CA LYS A 455 -2.32 14.80 -18.23
C LYS A 455 -1.38 14.66 -17.04
N ASP A 456 -1.05 15.75 -16.36
CA ASP A 456 -0.24 15.72 -15.14
C ASP A 456 -0.97 14.98 -14.02
N GLU A 457 -2.26 15.25 -13.80
CA GLU A 457 -3.10 14.55 -12.81
C GLU A 457 -3.37 13.08 -13.18
N GLN A 458 -3.38 12.74 -14.48
CA GLN A 458 -3.43 11.34 -14.94
C GLN A 458 -2.09 10.60 -14.79
N GLY A 459 -1.00 11.29 -14.44
CA GLY A 459 0.35 10.72 -14.38
C GLY A 459 1.01 10.50 -15.75
N ALA A 460 0.45 11.07 -16.83
CA ALA A 460 0.97 11.01 -18.19
C ALA A 460 1.94 12.17 -18.47
N TYR A 461 3.06 12.21 -17.72
CA TYR A 461 3.94 13.37 -17.63
C TYR A 461 4.55 13.84 -18.96
N GLU A 462 4.91 12.92 -19.86
CA GLU A 462 5.46 13.28 -21.18
C GLU A 462 4.41 14.03 -22.03
N LYS A 463 3.16 13.57 -22.01
CA LYS A 463 2.05 14.25 -22.69
C LYS A 463 1.73 15.58 -22.02
N ALA A 464 1.81 15.66 -20.70
CA ALA A 464 1.62 16.90 -19.96
C ALA A 464 2.63 17.98 -20.39
N ILE A 465 3.91 17.63 -20.45
CA ILE A 465 4.98 18.52 -20.95
C ILE A 465 4.67 18.96 -22.37
N TRP A 466 4.30 18.01 -23.26
CA TRP A 466 3.99 18.35 -24.64
C TRP A 466 2.89 19.42 -24.74
N TYR A 467 1.78 19.23 -24.03
CA TYR A 467 0.68 20.19 -24.00
C TYR A 467 1.11 21.54 -23.41
N TYR A 468 1.84 21.55 -22.27
CA TYR A 468 2.34 22.80 -21.70
C TYR A 468 3.32 23.51 -22.64
N GLU A 469 4.16 22.80 -23.39
CA GLU A 469 5.07 23.37 -24.38
C GLU A 469 4.33 23.97 -25.58
N GLN A 470 3.23 23.34 -26.04
CA GLN A 470 2.37 23.93 -27.08
C GLN A 470 1.74 25.25 -26.61
N GLY A 471 1.20 25.28 -25.39
CA GLY A 471 0.65 26.50 -24.80
C GLY A 471 1.70 27.59 -24.62
N LEU A 472 2.88 27.21 -24.13
CA LEU A 472 4.02 28.13 -23.97
C LEU A 472 4.49 28.70 -25.33
N GLU A 473 4.55 27.88 -26.39
CA GLU A 473 4.97 28.36 -27.71
C GLU A 473 4.04 29.44 -28.25
N ILE A 474 2.73 29.25 -28.08
CA ILE A 474 1.73 30.24 -28.48
C ILE A 474 1.88 31.51 -27.64
N ASN A 475 1.95 31.38 -26.30
CA ASN A 475 2.14 32.51 -25.40
C ASN A 475 3.40 33.32 -25.72
N ARG A 476 4.50 32.68 -26.15
CA ARG A 476 5.73 33.39 -26.57
C ARG A 476 5.58 34.18 -27.86
N LYS A 477 4.63 33.80 -28.73
CA LYS A 477 4.32 34.51 -29.99
C LYS A 477 3.31 35.64 -29.78
N THR A 478 2.39 35.49 -28.82
CA THR A 478 1.26 36.41 -28.61
C THR A 478 1.51 37.43 -27.51
N LEU A 479 2.30 37.09 -26.49
CA LEU A 479 2.55 37.93 -25.31
C LEU A 479 3.93 38.61 -25.38
N LEU A 480 4.12 39.65 -24.56
CA LEU A 480 5.43 40.29 -24.39
C LEU A 480 6.41 39.33 -23.70
N SER A 481 7.71 39.48 -23.93
CA SER A 481 8.74 38.56 -23.41
C SER A 481 8.79 38.46 -21.87
N ASN A 482 8.18 39.42 -21.17
CA ASN A 482 8.11 39.48 -19.72
C ASN A 482 6.65 39.34 -19.23
N ASP A 483 5.77 38.63 -19.93
CA ASP A 483 4.39 38.47 -19.46
C ASP A 483 4.30 37.51 -18.25
N ALA A 484 3.37 37.77 -17.33
CA ALA A 484 3.09 36.95 -16.15
C ALA A 484 2.66 35.52 -16.55
N ASP A 485 1.89 35.38 -17.63
CA ASP A 485 1.41 34.08 -18.11
C ASP A 485 2.55 33.18 -18.63
N LEU A 486 3.65 33.77 -19.11
CA LEU A 486 4.87 33.03 -19.46
C LEU A 486 5.53 32.43 -18.22
N ALA A 487 5.56 33.17 -17.11
CA ALA A 487 6.12 32.68 -15.85
C ALA A 487 5.28 31.53 -15.27
N VAL A 488 3.95 31.62 -15.35
CA VAL A 488 3.05 30.51 -14.99
C VAL A 488 3.30 29.28 -15.85
N SER A 489 3.44 29.46 -17.17
CA SER A 489 3.73 28.37 -18.10
C SER A 489 5.05 27.66 -17.77
N TYR A 490 6.12 28.42 -17.47
CA TYR A 490 7.40 27.86 -17.04
C TYR A 490 7.31 27.15 -15.69
N ASN A 491 6.55 27.68 -14.72
CA ASN A 491 6.32 27.03 -13.44
C ASN A 491 5.62 25.67 -13.61
N ASN A 492 4.59 25.57 -14.46
CA ASN A 492 3.87 24.32 -14.71
C ASN A 492 4.78 23.26 -15.35
N ILE A 493 5.60 23.65 -16.33
CA ILE A 493 6.59 22.75 -16.95
C ILE A 493 7.63 22.30 -15.91
N GLY A 494 8.11 23.23 -15.08
CA GLY A 494 9.04 22.94 -13.99
C GLY A 494 8.48 21.92 -12.99
N LEU A 495 7.19 22.00 -12.67
CA LEU A 495 6.50 21.06 -11.79
C LEU A 495 6.47 19.64 -12.36
N VAL A 496 6.17 19.49 -13.65
CA VAL A 496 6.15 18.16 -14.27
C VAL A 496 7.56 17.57 -14.34
N TYR A 497 8.58 18.37 -14.71
CA TYR A 497 9.97 17.89 -14.65
C TYR A 497 10.41 17.52 -13.24
N HIS A 498 9.94 18.22 -12.21
CA HIS A 498 10.17 17.85 -10.81
C HIS A 498 9.54 16.50 -10.45
N LYS A 499 8.27 16.26 -10.84
CA LYS A 499 7.58 14.97 -10.67
C LYS A 499 8.25 13.83 -11.43
N MET A 500 8.89 14.13 -12.57
CA MET A 500 9.69 13.18 -13.36
C MET A 500 11.10 12.96 -12.82
N GLY A 501 11.50 13.62 -11.73
CA GLY A 501 12.85 13.51 -11.16
C GLY A 501 13.95 14.21 -11.98
N GLU A 502 13.58 14.98 -13.01
CA GLU A 502 14.49 15.74 -13.89
C GLU A 502 14.82 17.11 -13.25
N TYR A 503 15.42 17.07 -12.07
CA TYR A 503 15.57 18.23 -11.18
C TYR A 503 16.33 19.42 -11.80
N SER A 504 17.32 19.17 -12.65
CA SER A 504 18.08 20.23 -13.32
C SER A 504 17.22 21.01 -14.34
N LYS A 505 16.36 20.32 -15.07
CA LYS A 505 15.38 20.94 -15.97
C LYS A 505 14.34 21.71 -15.17
N ALA A 506 13.82 21.12 -14.09
CA ALA A 506 12.87 21.78 -13.21
C ALA A 506 13.41 23.12 -12.69
N LEU A 507 14.63 23.13 -12.13
CA LEU A 507 15.30 24.35 -11.69
C LEU A 507 15.47 25.36 -12.82
N SER A 508 15.91 24.94 -14.00
CA SER A 508 16.07 25.86 -15.15
C SER A 508 14.76 26.53 -15.56
N TYR A 509 13.63 25.84 -15.47
CA TYR A 509 12.31 26.40 -15.77
C TYR A 509 11.82 27.33 -14.66
N TYR A 510 12.01 26.96 -13.40
CA TYR A 510 11.68 27.83 -12.27
C TYR A 510 12.53 29.12 -12.26
N ASP A 511 13.82 29.03 -12.60
CA ASP A 511 14.71 30.21 -12.69
C ASP A 511 14.22 31.19 -13.78
N LYS A 512 13.73 30.69 -14.91
CA LYS A 512 13.11 31.53 -15.96
C LYS A 512 11.85 32.23 -15.46
N ALA A 513 11.00 31.53 -14.70
CA ALA A 513 9.82 32.12 -14.10
C ALA A 513 10.20 33.21 -13.08
N VAL A 514 11.17 32.94 -12.21
CA VAL A 514 11.71 33.89 -11.23
C VAL A 514 12.29 35.13 -11.92
N GLU A 515 13.05 34.98 -13.01
CA GLU A 515 13.61 36.11 -13.76
C GLU A 515 12.51 37.04 -14.31
N ILE A 516 11.41 36.47 -14.81
CA ILE A 516 10.26 37.23 -15.28
C ILE A 516 9.58 37.94 -14.11
N TRP A 517 9.32 37.23 -13.00
CA TRP A 517 8.69 37.83 -11.83
C TRP A 517 9.51 38.98 -11.24
N GLN A 518 10.83 38.82 -11.10
CA GLN A 518 11.72 39.87 -10.59
C GLN A 518 11.80 41.12 -11.47
N LYS A 519 11.57 40.99 -12.78
CA LYS A 519 11.56 42.13 -13.71
C LYS A 519 10.26 42.94 -13.66
N ASN A 520 9.13 42.31 -13.34
CA ASN A 520 7.81 42.94 -13.47
C ASN A 520 7.12 43.23 -12.13
N LEU A 521 7.51 42.54 -11.07
CA LEU A 521 6.86 42.62 -9.78
C LEU A 521 7.83 43.17 -8.71
N PRO A 522 7.30 43.84 -7.67
CA PRO A 522 8.08 44.18 -6.48
C PRO A 522 8.74 42.94 -5.87
N SER A 523 9.90 43.13 -5.22
CA SER A 523 10.66 42.03 -4.61
C SER A 523 9.91 41.27 -3.50
N ASN A 524 8.81 41.83 -3.00
CA ASN A 524 7.92 41.23 -2.00
C ASN A 524 6.61 40.69 -2.60
N HIS A 525 6.50 40.47 -3.91
CA HIS A 525 5.25 39.97 -4.49
C HIS A 525 5.01 38.47 -4.17
N PRO A 526 3.77 38.06 -3.79
CA PRO A 526 3.41 36.67 -3.49
C PRO A 526 3.79 35.62 -4.56
N ASP A 527 3.69 35.95 -5.85
CA ASP A 527 4.04 35.01 -6.95
C ASP A 527 5.53 34.64 -6.98
N LEU A 528 6.40 35.55 -6.54
CA LEU A 528 7.83 35.27 -6.38
C LEU A 528 8.04 34.25 -5.26
N ALA A 529 7.33 34.39 -4.14
CA ALA A 529 7.36 33.44 -3.04
C ALA A 529 6.83 32.05 -3.45
N GLY A 530 5.81 31.98 -4.31
CA GLY A 530 5.34 30.73 -4.90
C GLY A 530 6.45 30.01 -5.69
N SER A 531 7.22 30.75 -6.48
CA SER A 531 8.33 30.20 -7.27
C SER A 531 9.50 29.76 -6.37
N TYR A 532 9.81 30.51 -5.30
CA TYR A 532 10.79 30.08 -4.29
C TYR A 532 10.37 28.81 -3.54
N ASN A 533 9.09 28.66 -3.21
CA ASN A 533 8.57 27.41 -2.65
C ASN A 533 8.82 26.23 -3.60
N ASN A 534 8.54 26.37 -4.89
CA ASN A 534 8.79 25.33 -5.90
C ASN A 534 10.28 24.95 -5.99
N ILE A 535 11.18 25.94 -6.01
CA ILE A 535 12.63 25.73 -5.97
C ILE A 535 13.04 25.00 -4.68
N GLY A 536 12.46 25.39 -3.54
CA GLY A 536 12.63 24.71 -2.26
C GLY A 536 12.24 23.23 -2.31
N HIS A 537 11.15 22.88 -3.00
CA HIS A 537 10.73 21.49 -3.21
C HIS A 537 11.76 20.68 -4.01
N VAL A 538 12.37 21.28 -5.03
CA VAL A 538 13.44 20.63 -5.81
C VAL A 538 14.67 20.39 -4.93
N TYR A 539 15.12 21.40 -4.17
CA TYR A 539 16.26 21.24 -3.27
C TYR A 539 15.99 20.23 -2.14
N LYS A 540 14.76 20.15 -1.63
CA LYS A 540 14.34 19.11 -0.68
C LYS A 540 14.44 17.72 -1.31
N SER A 541 14.02 17.58 -2.57
CA SER A 541 14.06 16.31 -3.32
C SER A 541 15.50 15.89 -3.69
N LEU A 542 16.39 16.87 -3.83
CA LEU A 542 17.84 16.69 -4.00
C LEU A 542 18.59 16.48 -2.67
N GLY A 543 17.89 16.41 -1.53
CA GLY A 543 18.49 16.25 -0.21
C GLY A 543 19.33 17.45 0.28
N GLN A 544 19.27 18.59 -0.41
CA GLN A 544 19.97 19.83 -0.04
C GLN A 544 19.10 20.64 0.93
N TYR A 545 18.83 20.08 2.11
CA TYR A 545 17.82 20.60 3.02
C TYR A 545 18.09 22.04 3.51
N SER A 546 19.35 22.43 3.70
CA SER A 546 19.70 23.80 4.09
C SER A 546 19.32 24.84 3.01
N LYS A 547 19.49 24.50 1.73
CA LYS A 547 19.03 25.37 0.63
C LYS A 547 17.52 25.39 0.55
N ALA A 548 16.86 24.23 0.73
CA ALA A 548 15.41 24.15 0.76
C ALA A 548 14.83 25.07 1.86
N LEU A 549 15.39 25.01 3.07
CA LEU A 549 15.01 25.91 4.17
C LEU A 549 15.21 27.38 3.81
N SER A 550 16.36 27.76 3.24
CA SER A 550 16.62 29.14 2.79
C SER A 550 15.53 29.67 1.87
N PHE A 551 15.15 28.91 0.83
CA PHE A 551 14.10 29.34 -0.10
C PHE A 551 12.71 29.36 0.54
N TYR A 552 12.40 28.40 1.42
CA TYR A 552 11.13 28.39 2.14
C TYR A 552 11.02 29.53 3.16
N GLU A 553 12.12 29.90 3.83
CA GLU A 553 12.20 31.03 4.76
C GLU A 553 12.08 32.37 4.02
N GLU A 554 12.71 32.52 2.85
CA GLU A 554 12.52 33.68 1.98
C GLU A 554 11.06 33.82 1.51
N ALA A 555 10.44 32.72 1.08
CA ALA A 555 9.02 32.71 0.71
C ALA A 555 8.11 33.06 1.90
N LEU A 556 8.39 32.52 3.09
CA LEU A 556 7.66 32.83 4.31
C LEU A 556 7.78 34.32 4.67
N GLN A 557 8.98 34.90 4.58
CA GLN A 557 9.21 36.32 4.86
C GLN A 557 8.39 37.20 3.92
N ILE A 558 8.43 36.93 2.62
CA ILE A 558 7.63 37.67 1.62
C ILE A 558 6.14 37.63 1.98
N PHE A 559 5.61 36.45 2.31
CA PHE A 559 4.20 36.32 2.70
C PHE A 559 3.89 37.05 4.01
N GLN A 560 4.77 37.03 5.00
CA GLN A 560 4.58 37.77 6.26
C GLN A 560 4.58 39.29 6.08
N GLU A 561 5.37 39.81 5.14
CA GLU A 561 5.44 41.24 4.84
C GLU A 561 4.25 41.75 4.03
N THR A 562 3.58 40.88 3.26
CA THR A 562 2.56 41.29 2.27
C THR A 562 1.15 40.79 2.52
N LEU A 563 0.98 39.71 3.29
CA LEU A 563 -0.32 39.10 3.53
C LEU A 563 -0.71 39.23 5.00
N PRO A 564 -2.03 39.27 5.31
CA PRO A 564 -2.50 39.20 6.68
C PRO A 564 -1.97 37.97 7.43
N SER A 565 -1.78 38.08 8.74
CA SER A 565 -1.23 37.01 9.58
C SER A 565 -2.05 35.71 9.59
N ASN A 566 -3.30 35.76 9.11
CA ASN A 566 -4.20 34.62 8.99
C ASN A 566 -4.34 34.11 7.54
N HIS A 567 -3.51 34.56 6.59
CA HIS A 567 -3.61 34.16 5.19
C HIS A 567 -3.13 32.71 4.97
N SER A 568 -3.83 31.93 4.13
CA SER A 568 -3.56 30.51 3.88
C SER A 568 -2.17 30.21 3.29
N SER A 569 -1.59 31.13 2.51
CA SER A 569 -0.23 31.00 1.97
C SER A 569 0.85 30.87 3.06
N LEU A 570 0.65 31.47 4.25
CA LEU A 570 1.56 31.31 5.39
C LEU A 570 1.58 29.85 5.86
N THR A 571 0.41 29.22 5.92
CA THR A 571 0.25 27.80 6.28
C THR A 571 1.05 26.88 5.36
N ALA A 572 1.06 27.14 4.05
CA ALA A 572 1.82 26.33 3.09
C ALA A 572 3.34 26.42 3.37
N SER A 573 3.86 27.62 3.60
CA SER A 573 5.29 27.81 3.94
C SER A 573 5.66 27.18 5.28
N TYR A 574 4.84 27.33 6.32
CA TYR A 574 5.06 26.67 7.60
C TYR A 574 5.05 25.14 7.48
N ASN A 575 4.10 24.57 6.72
CA ASN A 575 4.07 23.14 6.45
C ASN A 575 5.30 22.64 5.67
N ASN A 576 5.79 23.43 4.71
CA ASN A 576 7.01 23.09 3.96
C ASN A 576 8.26 23.08 4.85
N ILE A 577 8.42 24.09 5.70
CA ILE A 577 9.51 24.17 6.68
C ILE A 577 9.41 23.02 7.69
N GLY A 578 8.21 22.78 8.24
CA GLY A 578 7.93 21.65 9.14
C GLY A 578 8.26 20.30 8.50
N SER A 579 7.91 20.11 7.22
CA SER A 579 8.25 18.92 6.44
C SER A 579 9.76 18.71 6.31
N VAL A 580 10.54 19.79 6.11
CA VAL A 580 12.01 19.70 6.07
C VAL A 580 12.58 19.37 7.44
N TYR A 581 12.11 20.01 8.52
CA TYR A 581 12.56 19.66 9.88
C TYR A 581 12.20 18.22 10.26
N ASN A 582 11.02 17.73 9.86
CA ASN A 582 10.62 16.33 10.03
C ASN A 582 11.56 15.40 9.27
N LYS A 583 11.89 15.71 8.02
CA LYS A 583 12.91 14.97 7.25
C LYS A 583 14.28 15.06 7.88
N ILE A 584 14.61 16.13 8.61
CA ILE A 584 15.89 16.26 9.30
C ILE A 584 15.95 15.52 10.64
N GLY A 585 14.80 15.10 11.18
CA GLY A 585 14.71 14.48 12.51
C GLY A 585 14.63 15.50 13.66
N GLU A 586 14.45 16.77 13.35
CA GLU A 586 14.22 17.85 14.33
C GLU A 586 12.71 17.94 14.65
N TYR A 587 12.17 16.86 15.21
CA TYR A 587 10.73 16.65 15.35
C TYR A 587 10.03 17.73 16.19
N SER A 588 10.69 18.26 17.22
CA SER A 588 10.13 19.35 18.04
C SER A 588 9.92 20.64 17.23
N LYS A 589 10.86 20.97 16.32
CA LYS A 589 10.70 22.12 15.41
C LYS A 589 9.62 21.83 14.38
N ALA A 590 9.59 20.61 13.84
CA ALA A 590 8.55 20.19 12.90
C ALA A 590 7.14 20.33 13.49
N LEU A 591 6.94 19.85 14.73
CA LEU A 591 5.68 20.01 15.46
C LEU A 591 5.31 21.48 15.62
N SER A 592 6.22 22.32 16.11
CA SER A 592 5.97 23.76 16.28
C SER A 592 5.51 24.41 14.97
N PHE A 593 6.18 24.15 13.84
CA PHE A 593 5.76 24.71 12.55
C PHE A 593 4.42 24.16 12.04
N HIS A 594 4.14 22.88 12.24
CA HIS A 594 2.85 22.29 11.86
C HIS A 594 1.69 22.75 12.77
N GLU A 595 1.97 23.02 14.05
CA GLU A 595 0.99 23.57 15.01
C GLU A 595 0.64 25.02 14.68
N GLU A 596 1.62 25.86 14.33
CA GLU A 596 1.39 27.24 13.84
C GLU A 596 0.53 27.24 12.56
N ALA A 597 0.82 26.33 11.62
CA ALA A 597 0.02 26.13 10.43
C ALA A 597 -1.43 25.73 10.77
N LEU A 598 -1.62 24.81 11.71
CA LEU A 598 -2.92 24.37 12.18
C LEU A 598 -3.69 25.49 12.88
N GLU A 599 -3.04 26.30 13.71
CA GLU A 599 -3.67 27.42 14.44
C GLU A 599 -4.24 28.48 13.48
N ILE A 600 -3.48 28.84 12.44
CA ILE A 600 -3.95 29.76 11.39
C ILE A 600 -5.20 29.19 10.71
N GLN A 601 -5.18 27.92 10.34
CA GLN A 601 -6.32 27.27 9.69
C GLN A 601 -7.54 27.16 10.60
N GLN A 602 -7.36 26.84 11.89
CA GLN A 602 -8.47 26.75 12.85
C GLN A 602 -9.16 28.09 13.09
N LYS A 603 -8.42 29.21 13.00
CA LYS A 603 -8.98 30.56 13.12
C LYS A 603 -9.73 31.02 11.87
N THR A 604 -9.47 30.42 10.71
CA THR A 604 -9.94 30.91 9.41
C THR A 604 -10.90 29.99 8.68
N LEU A 605 -10.85 28.69 8.96
CA LEU A 605 -11.62 27.68 8.26
C LEU A 605 -12.68 27.04 9.17
N PRO A 606 -13.82 26.58 8.62
CA PRO A 606 -14.78 25.76 9.36
C PRO A 606 -14.14 24.50 9.94
N THR A 607 -14.70 23.98 11.03
CA THR A 607 -14.13 22.84 11.79
C THR A 607 -13.97 21.56 10.97
N ASP A 608 -14.78 21.38 9.93
CA ASP A 608 -14.74 20.20 9.05
C ASP A 608 -14.03 20.50 7.71
N HIS A 609 -13.28 21.60 7.57
CA HIS A 609 -12.63 21.92 6.30
C HIS A 609 -11.50 20.92 5.95
N PRO A 610 -11.42 20.38 4.72
CA PRO A 610 -10.41 19.37 4.33
C PRO A 610 -8.96 19.79 4.60
N SER A 611 -8.61 21.07 4.48
CA SER A 611 -7.25 21.56 4.78
C SER A 611 -6.83 21.37 6.24
N LEU A 612 -7.77 21.34 7.20
CA LEU A 612 -7.47 20.97 8.60
C LEU A 612 -7.04 19.51 8.70
N ALA A 613 -7.66 18.63 7.90
CA ALA A 613 -7.29 17.22 7.82
C ALA A 613 -5.84 17.04 7.35
N THR A 614 -5.38 17.84 6.40
CA THR A 614 -3.97 17.84 5.96
C THR A 614 -3.02 18.22 7.10
N SER A 615 -3.35 19.24 7.88
CA SER A 615 -2.54 19.65 9.04
C SER A 615 -2.52 18.58 10.13
N TYR A 616 -3.65 17.95 10.43
CA TYR A 616 -3.69 16.80 11.34
C TYR A 616 -2.87 15.62 10.81
N ASN A 617 -2.88 15.35 9.50
CA ASN A 617 -2.01 14.33 8.90
C ASN A 617 -0.52 14.66 9.05
N ASN A 618 -0.11 15.91 8.87
CA ASN A 618 1.29 16.32 9.04
C ASN A 618 1.75 16.15 10.49
N ILE A 619 0.93 16.57 11.46
CA ILE A 619 1.23 16.38 12.89
C ILE A 619 1.25 14.89 13.25
N GLY A 620 0.27 14.12 12.76
CA GLY A 620 0.22 12.66 12.92
C GLY A 620 1.48 11.98 12.39
N LEU A 621 2.02 12.45 11.26
CA LEU A 621 3.28 11.94 10.69
C LEU A 621 4.50 12.22 11.58
N VAL A 622 4.55 13.37 12.26
CA VAL A 622 5.64 13.63 13.20
C VAL A 622 5.51 12.73 14.44
N TYR A 623 4.29 12.51 14.95
CA TYR A 623 4.08 11.55 16.05
C TYR A 623 4.35 10.09 15.65
N ASP A 624 4.07 9.70 14.40
CA ASP A 624 4.43 8.39 13.85
C ASP A 624 5.96 8.21 13.83
N ARG A 625 6.71 9.25 13.43
CA ARG A 625 8.18 9.24 13.44
C ARG A 625 8.80 9.29 14.83
N LEU A 626 8.09 9.85 15.81
CA LEU A 626 8.41 9.77 17.24
C LEU A 626 7.97 8.43 17.88
N GLU A 627 7.37 7.53 17.10
CA GLU A 627 6.81 6.25 17.55
C GLU A 627 5.78 6.39 18.69
N GLU A 628 5.13 7.56 18.78
CA GLU A 628 4.00 7.83 19.67
C GLU A 628 2.68 7.43 18.98
N TYR A 629 2.55 6.14 18.67
CA TYR A 629 1.51 5.60 17.79
C TYR A 629 0.07 5.93 18.22
N SER A 630 -0.20 6.02 19.52
CA SER A 630 -1.54 6.39 20.03
C SER A 630 -1.91 7.83 19.68
N LYS A 631 -0.97 8.77 19.73
CA LYS A 631 -1.18 10.15 19.28
C LYS A 631 -1.26 10.22 17.77
N ALA A 632 -0.38 9.52 17.06
CA ALA A 632 -0.42 9.45 15.59
C ALA A 632 -1.79 8.98 15.09
N LEU A 633 -2.31 7.86 15.63
CA LEU A 633 -3.66 7.35 15.32
C LEU A 633 -4.74 8.39 15.64
N SER A 634 -4.69 9.07 16.79
CA SER A 634 -5.67 10.10 17.14
C SER A 634 -5.72 11.23 16.10
N PHE A 635 -4.57 11.69 15.62
CA PHE A 635 -4.50 12.74 14.59
C PHE A 635 -4.91 12.24 13.20
N TYR A 636 -4.48 11.03 12.81
CA TYR A 636 -4.89 10.42 11.54
C TYR A 636 -6.39 10.09 11.51
N GLU A 637 -6.96 9.66 12.63
CA GLU A 637 -8.40 9.42 12.75
C GLU A 637 -9.20 10.73 12.65
N LYS A 638 -8.76 11.82 13.30
CA LYS A 638 -9.38 13.14 13.09
C LYS A 638 -9.32 13.59 11.63
N SER A 639 -8.17 13.37 10.98
CA SER A 639 -8.01 13.68 9.55
C SER A 639 -8.96 12.85 8.70
N ARG A 640 -9.01 11.53 8.92
CA ARG A 640 -9.91 10.61 8.23
C ARG A 640 -11.37 10.97 8.45
N GLU A 641 -11.79 11.29 9.67
CA GLU A 641 -13.16 11.67 10.00
C GLU A 641 -13.57 12.94 9.26
N ILE A 642 -12.72 13.97 9.25
CA ILE A 642 -12.97 15.19 8.49
C ILE A 642 -13.10 14.85 7.01
N GLN A 643 -12.14 14.11 6.43
CA GLN A 643 -12.15 13.75 5.02
C GLN A 643 -13.33 12.85 4.65
N GLN A 644 -13.74 11.92 5.52
CA GLN A 644 -14.89 11.04 5.27
C GLN A 644 -16.22 11.81 5.36
N LYS A 645 -16.30 12.83 6.23
CA LYS A 645 -17.45 13.74 6.33
C LYS A 645 -17.51 14.79 5.22
N THR A 646 -16.41 15.02 4.50
CA THR A 646 -16.32 16.15 3.59
C THR A 646 -15.94 15.77 2.16
N LEU A 647 -15.33 14.64 1.92
CA LEU A 647 -14.89 14.24 0.59
C LEU A 647 -15.73 13.05 0.09
N PRO A 648 -15.85 12.88 -1.24
CA PRO A 648 -16.48 11.70 -1.81
C PRO A 648 -15.80 10.43 -1.31
N SER A 649 -16.56 9.34 -1.21
CA SER A 649 -16.05 8.05 -0.71
C SER A 649 -14.85 7.49 -1.50
N ASN A 650 -14.64 7.97 -2.73
CA ASN A 650 -13.55 7.60 -3.63
C ASN A 650 -12.46 8.68 -3.78
N HIS A 651 -12.43 9.70 -2.92
CA HIS A 651 -11.42 10.76 -2.99
C HIS A 651 -10.02 10.28 -2.58
N SER A 652 -8.99 10.73 -3.29
CA SER A 652 -7.59 10.32 -3.10
C SER A 652 -7.04 10.62 -1.69
N ASP A 653 -7.42 11.77 -1.12
CA ASP A 653 -7.03 12.13 0.25
C ASP A 653 -7.47 11.12 1.31
N LEU A 654 -8.65 10.50 1.13
CA LEU A 654 -9.13 9.46 2.03
C LEU A 654 -8.24 8.21 1.96
N ALA A 655 -7.76 7.86 0.76
CA ALA A 655 -6.78 6.79 0.58
C ALA A 655 -5.45 7.10 1.28
N THR A 656 -5.01 8.36 1.28
CA THR A 656 -3.81 8.79 2.03
C THR A 656 -3.98 8.58 3.53
N SER A 657 -5.12 8.97 4.10
CA SER A 657 -5.39 8.76 5.53
C SER A 657 -5.49 7.29 5.90
N TYR A 658 -6.12 6.46 5.06
CA TYR A 658 -6.11 5.01 5.25
C TYR A 658 -4.69 4.41 5.20
N ASN A 659 -3.87 4.83 4.23
CA ASN A 659 -2.46 4.43 4.17
C ASN A 659 -1.69 4.83 5.44
N ASN A 660 -1.90 6.04 5.96
CA ASN A 660 -1.23 6.50 7.17
C ASN A 660 -1.64 5.69 8.41
N ILE A 661 -2.93 5.41 8.58
CA ILE A 661 -3.43 4.57 9.67
C ILE A 661 -2.89 3.14 9.54
N GLY A 662 -2.89 2.59 8.31
CA GLY A 662 -2.30 1.29 8.01
C GLY A 662 -0.81 1.23 8.38
N ASN A 663 -0.04 2.30 8.09
CA ASN A 663 1.37 2.41 8.47
C ASN A 663 1.56 2.32 9.98
N VAL A 664 0.75 3.02 10.77
CA VAL A 664 0.83 2.94 12.23
C VAL A 664 0.57 1.52 12.72
N TYR A 665 -0.49 0.85 12.23
CA TYR A 665 -0.75 -0.54 12.62
C TYR A 665 0.37 -1.50 12.17
N ASN A 666 0.95 -1.28 10.98
CA ASN A 666 2.09 -2.06 10.50
C ASN A 666 3.33 -1.89 11.40
N TYR A 667 3.63 -0.65 11.83
CA TYR A 667 4.72 -0.38 12.76
C TYR A 667 4.45 -0.91 14.18
N MET A 668 3.19 -0.93 14.61
CA MET A 668 2.76 -1.57 15.86
C MET A 668 2.77 -3.11 15.79
N GLY A 669 3.03 -3.70 14.62
CA GLY A 669 3.01 -5.14 14.41
C GLY A 669 1.61 -5.74 14.28
N ASP A 670 0.54 -4.95 14.25
CA ASP A 670 -0.84 -5.42 14.02
C ASP A 670 -1.13 -5.50 12.51
N TYR A 671 -0.47 -6.45 11.85
CA TYR A 671 -0.56 -6.66 10.41
C TYR A 671 -1.99 -6.96 9.94
N SER A 672 -2.79 -7.61 10.81
CA SER A 672 -4.19 -7.95 10.55
C SER A 672 -5.10 -6.72 10.39
N LYS A 673 -4.81 -5.64 11.12
CA LYS A 673 -5.50 -4.35 10.96
C LYS A 673 -4.90 -3.50 9.85
N ALA A 674 -3.59 -3.60 9.62
CA ALA A 674 -2.92 -2.81 8.58
C ALA A 674 -3.42 -3.14 7.16
N LEU A 675 -3.55 -4.43 6.83
CA LEU A 675 -3.94 -4.88 5.48
C LEU A 675 -5.28 -4.29 4.99
N PRO A 676 -6.41 -4.40 5.74
CA PRO A 676 -7.69 -3.82 5.31
C PRO A 676 -7.61 -2.31 5.02
N TYR A 677 -6.81 -1.56 5.78
CA TYR A 677 -6.64 -0.13 5.53
C TYR A 677 -5.91 0.15 4.21
N TYR A 678 -4.84 -0.60 3.93
CA TYR A 678 -4.14 -0.47 2.65
C TYR A 678 -4.97 -0.95 1.47
N GLU A 679 -5.76 -2.03 1.64
CA GLU A 679 -6.68 -2.53 0.62
C GLU A 679 -7.78 -1.51 0.31
N ASN A 680 -8.34 -0.85 1.33
CA ASN A 680 -9.31 0.23 1.14
C ASN A 680 -8.69 1.43 0.41
N ALA A 681 -7.46 1.82 0.78
CA ALA A 681 -6.74 2.89 0.08
C ALA A 681 -6.51 2.55 -1.40
N LEU A 682 -6.08 1.31 -1.67
CA LEU A 682 -5.88 0.81 -3.03
C LEU A 682 -7.20 0.79 -3.82
N ALA A 683 -8.28 0.29 -3.24
CA ALA A 683 -9.59 0.22 -3.90
C ALA A 683 -10.15 1.60 -4.25
N ILE A 684 -9.93 2.60 -3.39
CA ILE A 684 -10.28 4.00 -3.67
C ILE A 684 -9.49 4.52 -4.87
N GLN A 685 -8.17 4.34 -4.86
CA GLN A 685 -7.30 4.81 -5.93
C GLN A 685 -7.58 4.12 -7.27
N GLN A 686 -7.88 2.83 -7.28
CA GLN A 686 -8.20 2.07 -8.50
C GLN A 686 -9.50 2.54 -9.18
N LYS A 687 -10.43 3.13 -8.43
CA LYS A 687 -11.68 3.66 -8.99
C LYS A 687 -11.53 5.02 -9.67
N THR A 688 -10.49 5.79 -9.31
CA THR A 688 -10.35 7.19 -9.75
C THR A 688 -9.12 7.43 -10.63
N LEU A 689 -8.09 6.58 -10.51
CA LEU A 689 -6.82 6.76 -11.20
C LEU A 689 -6.62 5.72 -12.30
N PRO A 690 -5.92 6.06 -13.39
CA PRO A 690 -5.48 5.10 -14.39
C PRO A 690 -4.66 3.95 -13.77
N SER A 691 -4.71 2.77 -14.39
CA SER A 691 -4.08 1.55 -13.88
C SER A 691 -2.57 1.63 -13.66
N ASN A 692 -1.88 2.54 -14.37
CA ASN A 692 -0.43 2.78 -14.24
C ASN A 692 -0.10 4.07 -13.48
N HIS A 693 -1.04 4.65 -12.73
CA HIS A 693 -0.78 5.89 -12.00
C HIS A 693 0.21 5.65 -10.84
N PRO A 694 1.27 6.49 -10.67
CA PRO A 694 2.28 6.32 -9.61
C PRO A 694 1.71 6.19 -8.18
N SER A 695 0.62 6.87 -7.84
CA SER A 695 -0.02 6.76 -6.51
C SER A 695 -0.48 5.35 -6.14
N LEU A 696 -0.83 4.49 -7.11
CA LEU A 696 -1.17 3.09 -6.85
C LEU A 696 0.04 2.31 -6.30
N ALA A 697 1.24 2.68 -6.73
CA ALA A 697 2.47 2.03 -6.29
C ALA A 697 2.73 2.21 -4.78
N ALA A 698 2.31 3.33 -4.18
CA ALA A 698 2.45 3.54 -2.74
C ALA A 698 1.63 2.50 -1.94
N SER A 699 0.38 2.28 -2.32
CA SER A 699 -0.50 1.32 -1.65
C SER A 699 -0.03 -0.12 -1.86
N TYR A 700 0.39 -0.49 -3.08
CA TYR A 700 0.99 -1.80 -3.33
C TYR A 700 2.29 -2.04 -2.55
N ASN A 701 3.16 -1.03 -2.44
CA ASN A 701 4.37 -1.12 -1.62
C ASN A 701 4.04 -1.36 -0.14
N ASN A 702 3.04 -0.67 0.39
CA ASN A 702 2.62 -0.83 1.78
C ASN A 702 2.11 -2.25 2.06
N ILE A 703 1.28 -2.80 1.15
CA ILE A 703 0.81 -4.19 1.24
C ILE A 703 1.98 -5.18 1.12
N GLY A 704 2.89 -4.97 0.17
CA GLY A 704 4.10 -5.78 0.02
C GLY A 704 4.99 -5.74 1.26
N SER A 705 5.08 -4.59 1.94
CA SER A 705 5.81 -4.41 3.20
C SER A 705 5.21 -5.23 4.34
N VAL A 706 3.88 -5.27 4.46
CA VAL A 706 3.20 -6.11 5.45
C VAL A 706 3.49 -7.60 5.19
N TYR A 707 3.31 -8.08 3.96
CA TYR A 707 3.61 -9.47 3.62
C TYR A 707 5.09 -9.82 3.86
N HIS A 708 6.00 -8.88 3.56
CA HIS A 708 7.43 -9.05 3.87
C HIS A 708 7.68 -9.19 5.38
N LYS A 709 7.02 -8.37 6.21
CA LYS A 709 7.11 -8.45 7.68
C LYS A 709 6.44 -9.69 8.28
N MET A 710 5.45 -10.24 7.58
CA MET A 710 4.79 -11.51 7.91
C MET A 710 5.58 -12.73 7.43
N GLY A 711 6.72 -12.55 6.74
CA GLY A 711 7.54 -13.66 6.21
C GLY A 711 6.97 -14.31 4.94
N GLU A 712 5.90 -13.75 4.37
CA GLU A 712 5.28 -14.21 3.12
C GLU A 712 5.98 -13.60 1.90
N TYR A 713 7.28 -13.90 1.76
CA TYR A 713 8.17 -13.22 0.81
C TYR A 713 7.73 -13.33 -0.65
N SER A 714 7.14 -14.44 -1.08
CA SER A 714 6.62 -14.60 -2.45
C SER A 714 5.48 -13.65 -2.76
N LYS A 715 4.55 -13.43 -1.81
CA LYS A 715 3.47 -12.44 -1.98
C LYS A 715 4.04 -11.03 -2.00
N ALA A 716 4.98 -10.73 -1.09
CA ALA A 716 5.66 -9.43 -1.07
C ALA A 716 6.34 -9.11 -2.41
N LEU A 717 7.08 -10.07 -3.00
CA LEU A 717 7.70 -9.90 -4.31
C LEU A 717 6.67 -9.58 -5.40
N SER A 718 5.54 -10.29 -5.45
CA SER A 718 4.50 -10.02 -6.47
C SER A 718 3.96 -8.59 -6.41
N PHE A 719 3.80 -8.04 -5.20
CA PHE A 719 3.39 -6.65 -5.01
C PHE A 719 4.48 -5.65 -5.40
N TYR A 720 5.74 -5.92 -5.02
CA TYR A 720 6.86 -5.04 -5.38
C TYR A 720 7.19 -5.09 -6.88
N GLU A 721 6.98 -6.22 -7.55
CA GLU A 721 7.11 -6.34 -9.01
C GLU A 721 6.03 -5.53 -9.73
N LYS A 722 4.78 -5.57 -9.23
CA LYS A 722 3.70 -4.72 -9.75
C LYS A 722 3.99 -3.23 -9.58
N VAL A 723 4.59 -2.85 -8.45
CA VAL A 723 5.09 -1.48 -8.22
C VAL A 723 6.16 -1.10 -9.25
N LEU A 724 7.12 -1.99 -9.48
CA LEU A 724 8.18 -1.76 -10.45
C LEU A 724 7.60 -1.57 -11.86
N GLU A 725 6.62 -2.39 -12.25
CA GLU A 725 5.92 -2.27 -13.53
C GLU A 725 5.20 -0.91 -13.68
N ILE A 726 4.46 -0.47 -12.66
CA ILE A 726 3.80 0.84 -12.65
C ILE A 726 4.82 1.94 -12.87
N HIS A 727 5.88 1.99 -12.05
CA HIS A 727 6.92 3.01 -12.17
C HIS A 727 7.64 2.97 -13.53
N GLN A 728 7.88 1.79 -14.11
CA GLN A 728 8.51 1.65 -15.43
C GLN A 728 7.65 2.21 -16.57
N LYS A 729 6.32 2.14 -16.44
CA LYS A 729 5.39 2.67 -17.45
C LYS A 729 5.11 4.16 -17.29
N SER A 730 5.16 4.69 -16.07
CA SER A 730 4.74 6.07 -15.76
C SER A 730 5.88 7.06 -15.55
N LEU A 731 7.12 6.59 -15.31
CA LEU A 731 8.25 7.44 -14.94
C LEU A 731 9.46 7.18 -15.87
N PRO A 732 10.37 8.16 -16.03
CA PRO A 732 11.63 7.96 -16.73
C PRO A 732 12.47 6.81 -16.15
N THR A 733 13.28 6.17 -16.99
CA THR A 733 14.09 4.99 -16.61
C THR A 733 15.11 5.26 -15.50
N ASN A 734 15.50 6.52 -15.32
CA ASN A 734 16.44 7.00 -14.31
C ASN A 734 15.72 7.57 -13.06
N HIS A 735 14.39 7.45 -12.94
CA HIS A 735 13.65 8.04 -11.83
C HIS A 735 14.00 7.39 -10.47
N PRO A 736 14.25 8.16 -9.39
CA PRO A 736 14.61 7.63 -8.07
C PRO A 736 13.63 6.60 -7.48
N SER A 737 12.32 6.73 -7.75
CA SER A 737 11.31 5.74 -7.32
C SER A 737 11.53 4.33 -7.87
N LEU A 738 12.15 4.16 -9.06
CA LEU A 738 12.52 2.84 -9.58
C LEU A 738 13.59 2.19 -8.70
N ALA A 739 14.58 2.97 -8.25
CA ALA A 739 15.60 2.50 -7.33
C ALA A 739 14.99 2.07 -5.99
N THR A 740 14.00 2.80 -5.49
CA THR A 740 13.25 2.40 -4.29
C THR A 740 12.55 1.04 -4.47
N SER A 741 11.90 0.82 -5.62
CA SER A 741 11.28 -0.48 -5.95
C SER A 741 12.31 -1.62 -5.96
N TYR A 742 13.46 -1.42 -6.62
CA TYR A 742 14.56 -2.39 -6.61
C TYR A 742 15.11 -2.67 -5.21
N CYS A 743 15.17 -1.66 -4.33
CA CYS A 743 15.59 -1.84 -2.95
C CYS A 743 14.62 -2.72 -2.15
N TYR A 744 13.31 -2.58 -2.31
CA TYR A 744 12.34 -3.45 -1.63
C TYR A 744 12.40 -4.90 -2.13
N ILE A 745 12.58 -5.09 -3.43
CA ILE A 745 12.82 -6.40 -4.03
C ILE A 745 14.13 -7.01 -3.49
N GLY A 746 15.21 -6.23 -3.46
CA GLY A 746 16.51 -6.65 -2.95
C GLY A 746 16.48 -7.06 -1.49
N LYS A 747 15.73 -6.31 -0.66
CA LYS A 747 15.53 -6.64 0.75
C LYS A 747 14.79 -7.96 0.92
N THR A 748 13.82 -8.22 0.06
CA THR A 748 13.09 -9.49 0.09
C THR A 748 13.98 -10.66 -0.34
N TYR A 749 14.80 -10.49 -1.38
CA TYR A 749 15.79 -11.50 -1.75
C TYR A 749 16.85 -11.74 -0.66
N ASP A 750 17.27 -10.69 0.06
CA ASP A 750 18.21 -10.80 1.19
C ASP A 750 17.63 -11.64 2.34
N GLU A 751 16.37 -11.41 2.73
CA GLU A 751 15.69 -12.23 3.75
C GLU A 751 15.45 -13.68 3.29
N MET A 752 15.26 -13.90 1.98
CA MET A 752 15.17 -15.24 1.37
C MET A 752 16.53 -15.93 1.20
N GLY A 753 17.64 -15.29 1.59
CA GLY A 753 19.00 -15.81 1.46
C GLY A 753 19.55 -15.84 0.02
N GLU A 754 18.86 -15.21 -0.93
CA GLU A 754 19.23 -15.12 -2.34
C GLU A 754 20.18 -13.93 -2.58
N TYR A 755 21.32 -13.94 -1.87
CA TYR A 755 22.22 -12.78 -1.76
C TYR A 755 22.75 -12.26 -3.11
N SER A 756 23.01 -13.15 -4.08
CA SER A 756 23.45 -12.74 -5.42
C SER A 756 22.38 -11.94 -6.17
N LYS A 757 21.10 -12.33 -6.06
CA LYS A 757 19.98 -11.58 -6.65
C LYS A 757 19.78 -10.25 -5.94
N ALA A 758 19.89 -10.25 -4.60
CA ALA A 758 19.82 -9.04 -3.80
C ALA A 758 20.88 -8.01 -4.21
N LEU A 759 22.15 -8.42 -4.33
CA LEU A 759 23.24 -7.55 -4.79
C LEU A 759 22.95 -6.98 -6.18
N LEU A 760 22.53 -7.80 -7.14
CA LEU A 760 22.25 -7.35 -8.51
C LEU A 760 21.17 -6.26 -8.56
N VAL A 761 20.07 -6.42 -7.81
CA VAL A 761 19.01 -5.40 -7.81
C VAL A 761 19.40 -4.15 -7.00
N TYR A 762 20.18 -4.28 -5.92
CA TYR A 762 20.69 -3.12 -5.21
C TYR A 762 21.71 -2.33 -6.04
N GLU A 763 22.56 -3.00 -6.82
CA GLU A 763 23.49 -2.36 -7.75
C GLU A 763 22.75 -1.57 -8.83
N LYS A 764 21.67 -2.14 -9.41
CA LYS A 764 20.77 -1.40 -10.31
C LYS A 764 20.15 -0.18 -9.65
N ALA A 765 19.73 -0.29 -8.39
CA ALA A 765 19.19 0.85 -7.64
C ALA A 765 20.24 1.96 -7.48
N VAL A 766 21.49 1.60 -7.17
CA VAL A 766 22.61 2.56 -7.09
C VAL A 766 22.88 3.22 -8.44
N GLU A 767 22.91 2.45 -9.53
CA GLU A 767 23.14 2.96 -10.89
C GLU A 767 22.09 4.02 -11.27
N ILE A 768 20.80 3.73 -11.06
CA ILE A 768 19.70 4.66 -11.32
C ILE A 768 19.86 5.95 -10.51
N LEU A 769 20.15 5.82 -9.21
CA LEU A 769 20.32 6.99 -8.34
C LEU A 769 21.54 7.83 -8.74
N GLN A 770 22.64 7.22 -9.16
CA GLN A 770 23.84 7.92 -9.60
C GLN A 770 23.66 8.69 -10.92
N GLN A 771 22.74 8.27 -11.78
CA GLN A 771 22.43 8.98 -13.03
C GLN A 771 21.64 10.27 -12.79
N THR A 772 20.80 10.31 -11.75
CA THR A 772 19.80 11.39 -11.55
C THR A 772 20.11 12.30 -10.36
N LEU A 773 20.76 11.76 -9.34
CA LEU A 773 21.01 12.47 -8.09
C LEU A 773 22.50 12.80 -7.93
N PRO A 774 22.85 13.87 -7.20
CA PRO A 774 24.23 14.15 -6.83
C PRO A 774 24.87 12.96 -6.11
N SER A 775 26.19 12.78 -6.29
CA SER A 775 26.94 11.66 -5.67
C SER A 775 26.89 11.63 -4.14
N ASN A 776 26.54 12.75 -3.51
CA ASN A 776 26.33 12.88 -2.08
C ASN A 776 24.85 12.82 -1.66
N HIS A 777 23.93 12.34 -2.50
CA HIS A 777 22.52 12.29 -2.15
C HIS A 777 22.21 11.24 -1.06
N PRO A 778 21.43 11.57 0.00
CA PRO A 778 21.09 10.64 1.08
C PRO A 778 20.43 9.33 0.61
N SER A 779 19.62 9.32 -0.46
CA SER A 779 19.01 8.09 -0.99
C SER A 779 20.01 7.00 -1.38
N LEU A 780 21.26 7.33 -1.72
CA LEU A 780 22.31 6.34 -2.02
C LEU A 780 22.72 5.54 -0.77
N THR A 781 22.55 6.12 0.42
CA THR A 781 23.07 5.55 1.68
C THR A 781 22.33 4.29 2.06
N ALA A 782 21.02 4.24 1.85
CA ALA A 782 20.21 3.06 2.10
C ALA A 782 20.65 1.89 1.21
N SER A 783 20.86 2.13 -0.08
CA SER A 783 21.33 1.10 -1.02
C SER A 783 22.74 0.62 -0.69
N TYR A 784 23.67 1.53 -0.37
CA TYR A 784 25.01 1.13 0.07
C TYR A 784 25.02 0.36 1.38
N ASN A 785 24.20 0.76 2.36
CA ASN A 785 24.07 0.01 3.62
C ASN A 785 23.44 -1.37 3.39
N ASN A 786 22.47 -1.49 2.50
CA ASN A 786 21.90 -2.79 2.14
C ASN A 786 22.94 -3.70 1.45
N ILE A 787 23.72 -3.17 0.50
CA ILE A 787 24.82 -3.89 -0.15
C ILE A 787 25.87 -4.32 0.88
N GLY A 788 26.27 -3.40 1.77
CA GLY A 788 27.22 -3.69 2.84
C GLY A 788 26.71 -4.76 3.82
N SER A 789 25.42 -4.73 4.16
CA SER A 789 24.76 -5.74 5.00
C SER A 789 24.79 -7.12 4.35
N VAL A 790 24.53 -7.21 3.04
CA VAL A 790 24.65 -8.47 2.29
C VAL A 790 26.10 -8.96 2.28
N TYR A 791 27.08 -8.10 2.00
CA TYR A 791 28.50 -8.48 2.09
C TYR A 791 28.92 -8.92 3.50
N ASN A 792 28.37 -8.30 4.54
CA ASN A 792 28.59 -8.70 5.94
C ASN A 792 28.02 -10.10 6.23
N LYS A 793 26.82 -10.42 5.72
CA LYS A 793 26.22 -11.76 5.81
C LYS A 793 27.03 -12.81 5.03
N ILE A 794 27.62 -12.41 3.90
CA ILE A 794 28.49 -13.25 3.06
C ILE A 794 29.84 -13.56 3.74
N GLY A 795 30.34 -12.64 4.57
CA GLY A 795 31.66 -12.73 5.21
C GLY A 795 32.75 -11.94 4.50
N GLU A 796 32.40 -11.09 3.53
CA GLU A 796 33.30 -10.18 2.82
C GLU A 796 33.38 -8.85 3.58
N TYR A 797 33.92 -8.89 4.81
CA TYR A 797 33.86 -7.79 5.76
C TYR A 797 34.54 -6.50 5.27
N SER A 798 35.62 -6.61 4.47
CA SER A 798 36.31 -5.46 3.90
C SER A 798 35.44 -4.71 2.89
N LYS A 799 34.71 -5.43 2.02
CA LYS A 799 33.73 -4.83 1.11
C LYS A 799 32.56 -4.24 1.88
N ALA A 800 32.07 -4.95 2.90
CA ALA A 800 31.00 -4.44 3.76
C ALA A 800 31.37 -3.09 4.39
N LEU A 801 32.54 -3.00 5.03
CA LEU A 801 33.06 -1.75 5.59
C LEU A 801 33.17 -0.66 4.53
N SER A 802 33.74 -0.95 3.36
CA SER A 802 33.87 0.04 2.30
C SER A 802 32.53 0.65 1.87
N PHE A 803 31.47 -0.15 1.74
CA PHE A 803 30.14 0.37 1.40
C PHE A 803 29.48 1.13 2.54
N HIS A 804 29.60 0.66 3.78
CA HIS A 804 29.07 1.37 4.94
C HIS A 804 29.80 2.70 5.21
N GLU A 805 31.12 2.75 4.99
CA GLU A 805 31.91 3.97 5.09
C GLU A 805 31.54 4.98 4.00
N LYS A 806 31.27 4.54 2.77
CA LYS A 806 30.72 5.41 1.71
C LYS A 806 29.36 5.99 2.11
N ALA A 807 28.47 5.17 2.66
CA ALA A 807 27.18 5.64 3.16
C ALA A 807 27.36 6.67 4.28
N LEU A 808 28.24 6.40 5.24
CA LEU A 808 28.55 7.31 6.34
C LEU A 808 29.16 8.64 5.86
N GLU A 809 30.10 8.60 4.91
CA GLU A 809 30.74 9.80 4.35
C GLU A 809 29.71 10.71 3.65
N ILE A 810 28.80 10.12 2.88
CA ILE A 810 27.70 10.85 2.22
C ILE A 810 26.84 11.56 3.27
N GLN A 811 26.43 10.84 4.32
CA GLN A 811 25.59 11.39 5.37
C GLN A 811 26.29 12.50 6.15
N GLN A 812 27.57 12.33 6.50
CA GLN A 812 28.35 13.34 7.22
C GLN A 812 28.55 14.64 6.42
N LYS A 813 28.58 14.57 5.09
CA LYS A 813 28.72 15.75 4.22
C LYS A 813 27.41 16.49 3.99
N THR A 814 26.26 15.81 4.06
CA THR A 814 24.96 16.37 3.69
C THR A 814 24.06 16.72 4.85
N LEU A 815 24.29 16.11 6.01
CA LEU A 815 23.39 16.16 7.14
C LEU A 815 24.14 16.74 8.35
N PRO A 816 23.45 17.50 9.22
CA PRO A 816 24.03 17.91 10.50
C PRO A 816 24.55 16.71 11.29
N THR A 817 25.55 16.92 12.15
CA THR A 817 26.23 15.86 12.91
C THR A 817 25.33 15.04 13.85
N ASN A 818 24.11 15.50 14.13
CA ASN A 818 23.15 14.87 15.06
C ASN A 818 21.99 14.15 14.35
N TYR A 819 22.19 13.75 13.09
CA TYR A 819 21.11 13.27 12.24
C TYR A 819 20.80 11.77 12.40
N SER A 820 19.52 11.40 12.53
CA SER A 820 19.09 10.02 12.78
C SER A 820 19.53 9.01 11.70
N LEU A 821 19.63 9.39 10.42
CA LEU A 821 20.13 8.46 9.39
C LEU A 821 21.62 8.06 9.55
N LEU A 822 22.43 8.81 10.32
CA LEU A 822 23.82 8.41 10.64
C LEU A 822 23.86 7.15 11.51
N VAL A 823 22.81 6.93 12.29
CA VAL A 823 22.69 5.81 13.24
C VAL A 823 22.74 4.48 12.49
N ASP A 824 22.01 4.35 11.38
CA ASP A 824 21.98 3.12 10.59
C ASP A 824 23.37 2.73 10.08
N SER A 825 24.14 3.71 9.59
CA SER A 825 25.51 3.48 9.12
C SER A 825 26.43 3.11 10.27
N TYR A 826 26.33 3.77 11.43
CA TYR A 826 27.11 3.41 12.61
C TYR A 826 26.76 2.03 13.16
N TYR A 827 25.49 1.65 13.18
CA TYR A 827 25.06 0.30 13.53
C TYR A 827 25.61 -0.73 12.54
N CYS A 828 25.55 -0.45 11.24
CA CYS A 828 26.08 -1.35 10.22
C CYS A 828 27.59 -1.56 10.38
N ILE A 829 28.37 -0.49 10.58
CA ILE A 829 29.81 -0.57 10.83
C ILE A 829 30.09 -1.32 12.14
N GLY A 830 29.37 -1.00 13.20
CA GLY A 830 29.45 -1.70 14.48
C GLY A 830 29.16 -3.20 14.35
N ASN A 831 28.17 -3.56 13.52
CA ASN A 831 27.82 -4.95 13.22
C ASN A 831 28.97 -5.68 12.51
N VAL A 832 29.68 -5.02 11.59
CA VAL A 832 30.87 -5.62 10.95
C VAL A 832 31.98 -5.83 11.98
N PHE A 833 32.32 -4.82 12.79
CA PHE A 833 33.35 -4.98 13.83
C PHE A 833 33.00 -6.03 14.89
N ASN A 834 31.72 -6.16 15.22
CA ASN A 834 31.23 -7.22 16.10
C ASN A 834 31.43 -8.61 15.47
N ARG A 835 31.21 -8.75 14.15
CA ARG A 835 31.46 -10.00 13.40
C ARG A 835 32.94 -10.30 13.21
N THR A 836 33.80 -9.28 13.13
CA THR A 836 35.27 -9.45 13.03
C THR A 836 35.96 -9.62 14.39
N GLY A 837 35.21 -9.60 15.49
CA GLY A 837 35.74 -9.81 16.85
C GLY A 837 36.42 -8.57 17.45
N GLU A 838 36.35 -7.42 16.78
CA GLU A 838 36.88 -6.12 17.23
C GLU A 838 35.87 -5.41 18.13
N TYR A 839 35.49 -6.07 19.23
CA TYR A 839 34.38 -5.67 20.09
C TYR A 839 34.49 -4.24 20.65
N SER A 840 35.70 -3.78 20.99
CA SER A 840 35.91 -2.41 21.46
C SER A 840 35.53 -1.37 20.41
N LYS A 841 35.87 -1.59 19.13
CA LYS A 841 35.47 -0.71 18.04
C LYS A 841 33.96 -0.77 17.82
N ALA A 842 33.37 -1.96 17.87
CA ALA A 842 31.92 -2.13 17.76
C ALA A 842 31.17 -1.30 18.82
N LEU A 843 31.60 -1.38 20.10
CA LEU A 843 31.05 -0.58 21.19
C LEU A 843 31.16 0.93 20.90
N THR A 844 32.32 1.42 20.46
CA THR A 844 32.50 2.84 20.12
C THR A 844 31.49 3.31 19.06
N PHE A 845 31.20 2.50 18.05
CA PHE A 845 30.22 2.85 17.01
C PHE A 845 28.77 2.78 17.51
N TYR A 846 28.42 1.79 18.33
CA TYR A 846 27.09 1.73 18.95
C TYR A 846 26.86 2.86 19.97
N GLU A 847 27.89 3.27 20.70
CA GLU A 847 27.83 4.40 21.63
C GLU A 847 27.64 5.73 20.89
N LYS A 848 28.31 5.95 19.76
CA LYS A 848 28.06 7.11 18.88
C LYS A 848 26.61 7.16 18.39
N ALA A 849 26.08 6.02 17.96
CA ALA A 849 24.68 5.92 17.55
C ALA A 849 23.71 6.22 18.71
N LEU A 850 24.02 5.74 19.92
CA LEU A 850 23.26 6.05 21.14
C LEU A 850 23.31 7.54 21.50
N GLU A 851 24.47 8.20 21.38
CA GLU A 851 24.62 9.63 21.63
C GLU A 851 23.76 10.48 20.67
N ILE A 852 23.65 10.06 19.40
CA ILE A 852 22.78 10.72 18.43
C ILE A 852 21.31 10.56 18.82
N HIS A 853 20.88 9.36 19.23
CA HIS A 853 19.51 9.15 19.73
C HIS A 853 19.21 10.02 20.96
N GLN A 854 20.15 10.14 21.91
CA GLN A 854 20.01 10.99 23.10
C GLN A 854 19.75 12.46 22.78
N LYS A 855 20.27 12.96 21.65
CA LYS A 855 20.08 14.35 21.22
C LYS A 855 18.80 14.56 20.39
N SER A 856 18.32 13.52 19.70
CA SER A 856 17.25 13.62 18.69
C SER A 856 15.87 13.13 19.18
N HIS A 857 15.83 12.26 20.18
CA HIS A 857 14.59 11.62 20.63
C HIS A 857 14.40 11.72 22.16
N PRO A 858 13.14 11.71 22.66
CA PRO A 858 12.85 11.52 24.07
C PRO A 858 13.42 10.21 24.62
N THR A 859 13.79 10.16 25.90
CA THR A 859 14.53 9.02 26.51
C THR A 859 13.79 7.67 26.48
N ASN A 860 12.49 7.67 26.25
CA ASN A 860 11.65 6.48 26.12
C ASN A 860 11.47 6.01 24.67
N HIS A 861 12.10 6.64 23.68
CA HIS A 861 11.91 6.27 22.28
C HIS A 861 12.41 4.83 21.98
N PRO A 862 11.72 4.01 21.17
CA PRO A 862 12.11 2.61 20.96
C PRO A 862 13.47 2.43 20.27
N SER A 863 13.97 3.44 19.56
CA SER A 863 15.33 3.44 19.00
C SER A 863 16.45 3.28 20.05
N PHE A 864 16.22 3.70 21.30
CA PHE A 864 17.14 3.44 22.41
C PHE A 864 17.26 1.94 22.73
N ALA A 865 16.14 1.21 22.63
CA ALA A 865 16.14 -0.24 22.84
C ALA A 865 16.96 -0.96 21.76
N THR A 866 16.93 -0.51 20.51
CA THR A 866 17.80 -1.05 19.44
C THR A 866 19.28 -0.81 19.77
N SER A 867 19.68 0.39 20.21
CA SER A 867 21.06 0.66 20.68
C SER A 867 21.47 -0.26 21.82
N TYR A 868 20.61 -0.39 22.85
CA TYR A 868 20.90 -1.24 24.00
C TYR A 868 20.98 -2.72 23.64
N ASN A 869 20.13 -3.20 22.74
CA ASN A 869 20.22 -4.56 22.21
C ASN A 869 21.57 -4.78 21.48
N ASN A 870 21.99 -3.86 20.62
CA ASN A 870 23.28 -3.99 19.91
C ASN A 870 24.47 -3.99 20.88
N ILE A 871 24.47 -3.12 21.90
CA ILE A 871 25.49 -3.10 22.96
C ILE A 871 25.45 -4.39 23.80
N GLY A 872 24.25 -4.87 24.15
CA GLY A 872 24.04 -6.13 24.85
C GLY A 872 24.60 -7.32 24.09
N ILE A 873 24.47 -7.35 22.76
CA ILE A 873 25.08 -8.37 21.90
C ILE A 873 26.60 -8.37 22.03
N VAL A 874 27.24 -7.19 22.08
CA VAL A 874 28.70 -7.13 22.25
C VAL A 874 29.12 -7.67 23.61
N TYR A 875 28.45 -7.28 24.69
CA TYR A 875 28.74 -7.81 26.03
C TYR A 875 28.47 -9.31 26.14
N ASP A 876 27.46 -9.83 25.45
CA ASP A 876 27.20 -11.26 25.32
C ASP A 876 28.33 -12.00 24.59
N ARG A 877 28.93 -11.39 23.56
CA ARG A 877 30.09 -11.93 22.83
C ARG A 877 31.40 -11.80 23.61
N LEU A 878 31.51 -10.80 24.48
CA LEU A 878 32.59 -10.62 25.44
C LEU A 878 32.50 -11.58 26.64
N GLU A 879 31.40 -12.34 26.75
CA GLU A 879 31.10 -13.24 27.88
C GLU A 879 30.90 -12.49 29.22
N GLU A 880 30.51 -11.21 29.16
CA GLU A 880 30.14 -10.38 30.31
C GLU A 880 28.62 -10.40 30.52
N TYR A 881 28.09 -11.58 30.89
CA TYR A 881 26.66 -11.88 30.89
C TYR A 881 25.81 -10.94 31.76
N SER A 882 26.32 -10.48 32.91
CA SER A 882 25.61 -9.56 33.80
C SER A 882 25.37 -8.19 33.15
N LYS A 883 26.37 -7.66 32.42
CA LYS A 883 26.22 -6.41 31.67
C LYS A 883 25.30 -6.59 30.47
N ALA A 884 25.45 -7.70 29.75
CA ALA A 884 24.56 -8.03 28.62
C ALA A 884 23.09 -8.05 29.06
N LEU A 885 22.79 -8.74 30.16
CA LEU A 885 21.46 -8.81 30.74
C LEU A 885 20.91 -7.41 31.10
N SER A 886 21.72 -6.58 31.77
CA SER A 886 21.33 -5.21 32.12
C SER A 886 20.92 -4.36 30.90
N PHE A 887 21.65 -4.48 29.78
CA PHE A 887 21.30 -3.78 28.56
C PHE A 887 20.05 -4.34 27.88
N TYR A 888 19.89 -5.66 27.81
CA TYR A 888 18.67 -6.27 27.26
C TYR A 888 17.43 -5.98 28.11
N GLU A 889 17.54 -5.91 29.43
CA GLU A 889 16.45 -5.53 30.33
C GLU A 889 16.04 -4.07 30.12
N LYS A 890 17.00 -3.15 29.93
CA LYS A 890 16.70 -1.76 29.56
C LYS A 890 15.96 -1.67 28.22
N ALA A 891 16.41 -2.44 27.22
CA ALA A 891 15.74 -2.51 25.92
C ALA A 891 14.30 -3.05 26.04
N LEU A 892 14.12 -4.12 26.81
CA LEU A 892 12.81 -4.71 27.08
C LEU A 892 11.88 -3.71 27.78
N GLN A 893 12.37 -3.01 28.81
CA GLN A 893 11.59 -2.03 29.56
C GLN A 893 11.06 -0.90 28.65
N ILE A 894 11.90 -0.40 27.75
CA ILE A 894 11.50 0.64 26.79
C ILE A 894 10.41 0.11 25.85
N PHE A 895 10.60 -1.06 25.26
CA PHE A 895 9.58 -1.66 24.39
C PHE A 895 8.26 -1.94 25.13
N GLN A 896 8.30 -2.37 26.39
CA GLN A 896 7.09 -2.60 27.19
C GLN A 896 6.30 -1.31 27.48
N GLN A 897 6.97 -0.15 27.52
CA GLN A 897 6.34 1.14 27.78
C GLN A 897 5.77 1.79 26.51
N THR A 898 6.27 1.41 25.32
CA THR A 898 6.01 2.12 24.06
C THR A 898 5.24 1.31 23.03
N LEU A 899 5.43 -0.02 23.02
CA LEU A 899 4.86 -0.91 22.02
C LEU A 899 3.71 -1.76 22.61
N PRO A 900 2.77 -2.24 21.78
CA PRO A 900 1.79 -3.22 22.21
C PRO A 900 2.42 -4.47 22.82
N THR A 901 1.73 -5.12 23.75
CA THR A 901 2.25 -6.29 24.49
C THR A 901 2.55 -7.50 23.61
N ASN A 902 1.94 -7.58 22.43
CA ASN A 902 2.15 -8.62 21.42
C ASN A 902 3.11 -8.19 20.29
N HIS A 903 3.85 -7.09 20.44
CA HIS A 903 4.75 -6.60 19.40
C HIS A 903 5.97 -7.54 19.20
N PRO A 904 6.36 -7.91 17.96
CA PRO A 904 7.47 -8.83 17.67
C PRO A 904 8.85 -8.42 18.26
N ASN A 905 9.12 -7.12 18.41
CA ASN A 905 10.33 -6.63 19.09
C ASN A 905 10.43 -7.07 20.56
N LEU A 906 9.31 -7.20 21.29
CA LEU A 906 9.31 -7.73 22.66
C LEU A 906 9.78 -9.18 22.69
N ALA A 907 9.29 -10.01 21.76
CA ALA A 907 9.73 -11.39 21.60
C ALA A 907 11.23 -11.49 21.26
N THR A 908 11.74 -10.57 20.44
CA THR A 908 13.19 -10.48 20.16
C THR A 908 14.00 -10.18 21.41
N SER A 909 13.57 -9.23 22.25
CA SER A 909 14.24 -8.94 23.52
C SER A 909 14.16 -10.12 24.50
N TYR A 910 13.03 -10.82 24.58
CA TYR A 910 12.91 -12.04 25.38
C TYR A 910 13.84 -13.15 24.90
N ASN A 911 13.97 -13.35 23.59
CA ASN A 911 14.96 -14.28 23.03
C ASN A 911 16.40 -13.90 23.42
N ASN A 912 16.76 -12.61 23.37
CA ASN A 912 18.09 -12.15 23.76
C ASN A 912 18.39 -12.40 25.24
N ILE A 913 17.41 -12.14 26.13
CA ILE A 913 17.52 -12.44 27.56
C ILE A 913 17.63 -13.95 27.80
N GLY A 914 16.78 -14.74 27.13
CA GLY A 914 16.83 -16.20 27.18
C GLY A 914 18.19 -16.76 26.77
N LEU A 915 18.82 -16.17 25.75
CA LEU A 915 20.16 -16.53 25.29
C LEU A 915 21.23 -16.33 26.37
N VAL A 916 21.15 -15.25 27.13
CA VAL A 916 22.10 -15.00 28.22
C VAL A 916 21.89 -16.00 29.36
N TYR A 917 20.64 -16.27 29.76
CA TYR A 917 20.36 -17.29 30.78
C TYR A 917 20.78 -18.70 30.34
N ASP A 918 20.61 -19.04 29.06
CA ASP A 918 21.09 -20.31 28.48
C ASP A 918 22.62 -20.42 28.58
N LYS A 919 23.36 -19.35 28.31
CA LYS A 919 24.83 -19.32 28.47
C LYS A 919 25.29 -19.28 29.93
N MET A 920 24.45 -18.82 30.85
CA MET A 920 24.71 -18.84 32.29
C MET A 920 24.36 -20.20 32.94
N GLY A 921 23.82 -21.16 32.19
CA GLY A 921 23.41 -22.47 32.72
C GLY A 921 22.07 -22.44 33.50
N GLU A 922 21.34 -21.33 33.45
CA GLU A 922 20.05 -21.15 34.12
C GLU A 922 18.89 -21.59 33.19
N TYR A 923 18.91 -22.86 32.80
CA TYR A 923 18.03 -23.41 31.75
C TYR A 923 16.52 -23.18 31.96
N PRO A 924 15.96 -23.33 33.18
CA PRO A 924 14.53 -23.06 33.39
C PRO A 924 14.14 -21.60 33.13
N LYS A 925 15.01 -20.65 33.46
CA LYS A 925 14.79 -19.22 33.16
C LYS A 925 14.89 -18.98 31.65
N ALA A 926 15.86 -19.59 30.98
CA ALA A 926 16.01 -19.48 29.53
C ALA A 926 14.73 -19.95 28.80
N LEU A 927 14.22 -21.14 29.15
CA LEU A 927 12.97 -21.67 28.60
C LEU A 927 11.78 -20.73 28.82
N LEU A 928 11.61 -20.21 30.04
CA LEU A 928 10.53 -19.26 30.35
C LEU A 928 10.54 -18.03 29.40
N PHE A 929 11.72 -17.48 29.13
CA PHE A 929 11.84 -16.32 28.23
C PHE A 929 11.63 -16.69 26.76
N TYR A 930 12.13 -17.84 26.31
CA TYR A 930 11.87 -18.32 24.96
C TYR A 930 10.39 -18.66 24.72
N GLU A 931 9.71 -19.24 25.71
CA GLU A 931 8.28 -19.54 25.64
C GLU A 931 7.44 -18.26 25.53
N LYS A 932 7.79 -17.20 26.29
CA LYS A 932 7.17 -15.87 26.12
C LYS A 932 7.37 -15.30 24.72
N ALA A 933 8.55 -15.48 24.14
CA ALA A 933 8.82 -15.04 22.77
C ALA A 933 7.97 -15.82 21.75
N VAL A 934 7.85 -17.15 21.93
CA VAL A 934 6.99 -18.00 21.11
C VAL A 934 5.52 -17.56 21.20
N GLU A 935 5.02 -17.32 22.40
CA GLU A 935 3.64 -16.88 22.63
C GLU A 935 3.32 -15.59 21.86
N ILE A 936 4.20 -14.59 21.97
CA ILE A 936 4.03 -13.32 21.25
C ILE A 936 4.09 -13.53 19.73
N PHE A 937 5.05 -14.31 19.22
CA PHE A 937 5.12 -14.57 17.79
C PHE A 937 3.90 -15.32 17.26
N GLN A 938 3.36 -16.29 18.00
CA GLN A 938 2.16 -17.03 17.60
C GLN A 938 0.89 -16.17 17.58
N GLN A 939 0.82 -15.13 18.42
CA GLN A 939 -0.32 -14.21 18.44
C GLN A 939 -0.30 -13.21 17.26
N THR A 940 0.88 -12.88 16.74
CA THR A 940 1.05 -11.72 15.84
C THR A 940 1.54 -12.07 14.44
N LEU A 941 2.27 -13.18 14.27
CA LEU A 941 2.85 -13.60 13.00
C LEU A 941 2.18 -14.90 12.50
N PRO A 942 2.19 -15.17 11.19
CA PRO A 942 1.81 -16.47 10.66
C PRO A 942 2.61 -17.60 11.30
N THR A 943 2.01 -18.78 11.44
CA THR A 943 2.68 -19.97 12.01
C THR A 943 3.91 -20.42 11.21
N SER A 944 3.97 -20.02 9.93
CA SER A 944 5.08 -20.28 9.02
C SER A 944 6.24 -19.27 9.12
N HIS A 945 6.13 -18.25 10.00
CA HIS A 945 7.11 -17.17 10.07
C HIS A 945 8.51 -17.65 10.58
N PRO A 946 9.63 -17.30 9.90
CA PRO A 946 10.99 -17.73 10.28
C PRO A 946 11.45 -17.38 11.71
N SER A 947 11.00 -16.26 12.29
CA SER A 947 11.24 -15.91 13.70
C SER A 947 10.72 -16.95 14.69
N LEU A 948 9.56 -17.57 14.42
CA LEU A 948 9.01 -18.63 15.29
C LEU A 948 9.91 -19.87 15.26
N ALA A 949 10.38 -20.26 14.07
CA ALA A 949 11.37 -21.33 13.91
C ALA A 949 12.66 -21.03 14.69
N THR A 950 13.07 -19.76 14.75
CA THR A 950 14.26 -19.34 15.49
C THR A 950 14.08 -19.52 17.00
N SER A 951 12.93 -19.16 17.56
CA SER A 951 12.62 -19.42 18.97
C SER A 951 12.53 -20.91 19.30
N TYR A 952 11.91 -21.73 18.44
CA TYR A 952 11.93 -23.19 18.63
C TYR A 952 13.34 -23.78 18.56
N CYS A 953 14.21 -23.26 17.69
CA CYS A 953 15.62 -23.65 17.69
C CYS A 953 16.29 -23.36 19.04
N TRP A 954 16.03 -22.19 19.64
CA TRP A 954 16.60 -21.84 20.95
C TRP A 954 16.10 -22.75 22.06
N ILE A 955 14.80 -23.07 22.09
CA ILE A 955 14.22 -24.04 23.03
C ILE A 955 14.85 -25.43 22.84
N GLY A 956 15.02 -25.87 21.59
CA GLY A 956 15.68 -27.13 21.27
C GLY A 956 17.13 -27.19 21.75
N ILE A 957 17.87 -26.08 21.67
CA ILE A 957 19.25 -25.97 22.19
C ILE A 957 19.28 -26.14 23.71
N VAL A 958 18.34 -25.55 24.44
CA VAL A 958 18.26 -25.70 25.90
C VAL A 958 17.95 -27.14 26.29
N HIS A 959 16.97 -27.77 25.63
CA HIS A 959 16.67 -29.19 25.87
C HIS A 959 17.85 -30.12 25.54
N ASP A 960 18.62 -29.82 24.49
CA ASP A 960 19.87 -30.54 24.16
C ASP A 960 20.91 -30.41 25.29
N LYS A 961 21.09 -29.21 25.87
CA LYS A 961 21.98 -29.00 27.02
C LYS A 961 21.46 -29.64 28.31
N MET A 962 20.15 -29.76 28.47
CA MET A 962 19.50 -30.46 29.58
C MET A 962 19.48 -31.99 29.42
N GLY A 963 20.03 -32.54 28.32
CA GLY A 963 20.06 -33.98 28.04
C GLY A 963 18.72 -34.58 27.61
N GLU A 964 17.71 -33.73 27.34
CA GLU A 964 16.38 -34.15 26.89
C GLU A 964 16.34 -34.25 25.36
N TYR A 965 17.17 -35.16 24.80
CA TYR A 965 17.45 -35.22 23.37
C TYR A 965 16.23 -35.44 22.48
N SER A 966 15.24 -36.21 22.93
CA SER A 966 13.99 -36.43 22.18
C SER A 966 13.18 -35.13 22.02
N LYS A 967 13.07 -34.32 23.08
CA LYS A 967 12.41 -33.01 23.02
C LYS A 967 13.19 -32.07 22.11
N ALA A 968 14.52 -32.05 22.22
CA ALA A 968 15.38 -31.22 21.36
C ALA A 968 15.15 -31.52 19.87
N LEU A 969 15.15 -32.79 19.47
CA LEU A 969 14.86 -33.21 18.10
C LEU A 969 13.46 -32.77 17.65
N SER A 970 12.44 -32.93 18.49
CA SER A 970 11.06 -32.50 18.17
C SER A 970 10.95 -31.00 17.90
N TYR A 971 11.67 -30.16 18.65
CA TYR A 971 11.69 -28.71 18.42
C TYR A 971 12.49 -28.33 17.17
N TYR A 972 13.58 -29.04 16.86
CA TYR A 972 14.29 -28.85 15.61
C TYR A 972 13.47 -29.27 14.40
N GLU A 973 12.68 -30.35 14.49
CA GLU A 973 11.74 -30.75 13.44
C GLU A 973 10.68 -29.67 13.19
N LYS A 974 10.05 -29.14 14.25
CA LYS A 974 9.12 -28.00 14.13
C LYS A 974 9.75 -26.79 13.46
N ALA A 975 10.98 -26.43 13.86
CA ALA A 975 11.69 -25.32 13.24
C ALA A 975 12.06 -25.57 11.77
N LEU A 976 12.31 -26.84 11.40
CA LEU A 976 12.62 -27.23 10.03
C LEU A 976 11.38 -27.12 9.15
N GLU A 977 10.24 -27.63 9.61
CA GLU A 977 8.95 -27.57 8.93
C GLU A 977 8.57 -26.13 8.57
N ILE A 978 8.61 -25.23 9.56
CA ILE A 978 8.31 -23.80 9.37
C ILE A 978 9.22 -23.15 8.32
N ARG A 979 10.53 -23.46 8.35
CA ARG A 979 11.48 -22.88 7.38
C ARG A 979 11.29 -23.43 5.98
N LEU A 980 10.93 -24.71 5.82
CA LEU A 980 10.67 -25.34 4.52
C LEU A 980 9.48 -24.70 3.79
N GLU A 981 8.53 -24.15 4.53
CA GLU A 981 7.35 -23.48 3.96
C GLU A 981 7.68 -22.09 3.39
N THR A 982 8.63 -21.36 3.98
CA THR A 982 8.86 -19.92 3.70
C THR A 982 10.18 -19.58 3.03
N LEU A 983 11.22 -20.41 3.19
CA LEU A 983 12.58 -20.09 2.75
C LEU A 983 13.00 -20.94 1.54
N SER A 984 13.94 -20.42 0.76
CA SER A 984 14.53 -21.13 -0.39
C SER A 984 15.25 -22.42 0.07
N PRO A 985 15.21 -23.55 -0.66
CA PRO A 985 15.78 -24.83 -0.19
C PRO A 985 17.28 -24.79 0.17
N ASN A 986 18.02 -23.84 -0.37
CA ASN A 986 19.45 -23.63 -0.07
C ASN A 986 19.68 -22.54 0.98
N HIS A 987 18.64 -22.06 1.66
CA HIS A 987 18.77 -21.00 2.65
C HIS A 987 19.75 -21.42 3.77
N PRO A 988 20.71 -20.58 4.18
CA PRO A 988 21.75 -21.00 5.12
C PRO A 988 21.24 -21.44 6.50
N SER A 989 20.05 -21.00 6.90
CA SER A 989 19.42 -21.44 8.16
C SER A 989 19.12 -22.95 8.21
N PHE A 990 18.96 -23.62 7.06
CA PHE A 990 18.82 -25.08 7.02
C PHE A 990 20.11 -25.79 7.43
N ALA A 991 21.26 -25.32 6.93
CA ALA A 991 22.56 -25.88 7.31
C ALA A 991 22.82 -25.74 8.83
N ALA A 992 22.45 -24.59 9.41
CA ALA A 992 22.55 -24.38 10.86
C ALA A 992 21.71 -25.41 11.63
N LEU A 993 20.47 -25.65 11.19
CA LEU A 993 19.55 -26.57 11.85
C LEU A 993 19.99 -28.03 11.72
N TYR A 994 20.37 -28.46 10.52
CA TYR A 994 20.90 -29.81 10.30
C TYR A 994 22.15 -30.08 11.15
N ASN A 995 23.04 -29.10 11.30
CA ASN A 995 24.17 -29.23 12.22
C ASN A 995 23.72 -29.37 13.69
N LYS A 996 22.68 -28.67 14.13
CA LYS A 996 22.13 -28.85 15.49
C LYS A 996 21.50 -30.24 15.68
N THR A 997 20.72 -30.71 14.72
CA THR A 997 20.15 -32.06 14.73
C THR A 997 21.23 -33.13 14.74
N GLY A 998 22.25 -32.99 13.88
CA GLY A 998 23.41 -33.89 13.82
C GLY A 998 24.19 -33.94 15.15
N ASN A 999 24.36 -32.80 15.82
CA ASN A 999 25.02 -32.74 17.13
C ASN A 999 24.26 -33.53 18.21
N VAL A 1000 22.92 -33.55 18.16
CA VAL A 1000 22.11 -34.37 19.07
C VAL A 1000 22.30 -35.86 18.77
N CYS A 1001 22.22 -36.27 17.50
CA CYS A 1001 22.51 -37.65 17.09
C CYS A 1001 23.92 -38.10 17.51
N TYR A 1002 24.90 -37.20 17.40
CA TYR A 1002 26.27 -37.42 17.86
C TYR A 1002 26.34 -37.69 19.37
N LYS A 1003 25.61 -36.93 20.21
CA LYS A 1003 25.55 -37.14 21.66
C LYS A 1003 24.83 -38.43 22.06
N ILE A 1004 23.83 -38.85 21.30
CA ILE A 1004 23.11 -40.14 21.49
C ILE A 1004 24.01 -41.34 21.11
N GLY A 1005 25.05 -41.11 20.30
CA GLY A 1005 25.95 -42.16 19.78
C GLY A 1005 25.53 -42.73 18.42
N GLU A 1006 24.56 -42.11 17.75
CA GLU A 1006 24.14 -42.47 16.39
C GLU A 1006 25.01 -41.77 15.33
N TYR A 1007 26.31 -42.11 15.32
CA TYR A 1007 27.31 -41.40 14.51
C TYR A 1007 27.02 -41.38 13.00
N SER A 1008 26.43 -42.45 12.46
CA SER A 1008 26.05 -42.50 11.03
C SER A 1008 24.95 -41.49 10.69
N LYS A 1009 23.92 -41.36 11.54
CA LYS A 1009 22.87 -40.35 11.35
C LYS A 1009 23.42 -38.94 11.56
N ALA A 1010 24.32 -38.75 12.53
CA ALA A 1010 25.00 -37.47 12.73
C ALA A 1010 25.75 -37.03 11.47
N LEU A 1011 26.58 -37.92 10.89
CA LEU A 1011 27.28 -37.65 9.62
C LEU A 1011 26.31 -37.28 8.51
N SER A 1012 25.22 -38.05 8.32
CA SER A 1012 24.21 -37.75 7.31
C SER A 1012 23.63 -36.34 7.44
N PHE A 1013 23.35 -35.85 8.65
CA PHE A 1013 22.83 -34.50 8.83
C PHE A 1013 23.90 -33.42 8.59
N HIS A 1014 25.12 -33.64 9.08
CA HIS A 1014 26.22 -32.70 8.85
C HIS A 1014 26.64 -32.63 7.37
N GLU A 1015 26.54 -33.73 6.62
CA GLU A 1015 26.78 -33.77 5.17
C GLU A 1015 25.72 -32.98 4.40
N LYS A 1016 24.44 -33.08 4.78
CA LYS A 1016 23.39 -32.21 4.22
C LYS A 1016 23.67 -30.73 4.49
N ALA A 1017 24.10 -30.40 5.71
CA ALA A 1017 24.50 -29.03 6.05
C ALA A 1017 25.71 -28.57 5.23
N LEU A 1018 26.69 -29.45 5.02
CA LEU A 1018 27.87 -29.21 4.20
C LEU A 1018 27.50 -28.97 2.73
N GLU A 1019 26.60 -29.77 2.17
CA GLU A 1019 26.12 -29.63 0.78
C GLU A 1019 25.45 -28.27 0.55
N ILE A 1020 24.57 -27.85 1.47
CA ILE A 1020 23.96 -26.51 1.43
C ILE A 1020 25.04 -25.44 1.53
N GLY A 1021 25.96 -25.57 2.48
CA GLY A 1021 27.10 -24.66 2.62
C GLY A 1021 27.91 -24.52 1.33
N GLN A 1022 28.19 -25.63 0.64
CA GLN A 1022 28.92 -25.66 -0.63
C GLN A 1022 28.13 -25.02 -1.78
N LYS A 1023 26.83 -25.32 -1.89
CA LYS A 1023 25.94 -24.73 -2.91
C LYS A 1023 25.75 -23.22 -2.74
N THR A 1024 25.83 -22.76 -1.50
CA THR A 1024 25.76 -21.33 -1.17
C THR A 1024 27.12 -20.62 -1.27
N LEU A 1025 28.21 -21.25 -1.70
CA LEU A 1025 29.48 -20.53 -1.91
C LEU A 1025 29.41 -19.56 -3.10
N PRO A 1026 30.03 -18.37 -3.03
CA PRO A 1026 30.88 -17.85 -1.94
C PRO A 1026 30.11 -17.17 -0.80
N THR A 1027 28.79 -17.33 -0.71
CA THR A 1027 27.90 -16.52 0.13
C THR A 1027 27.80 -16.92 1.61
N ASN A 1028 28.42 -18.02 2.07
CA ASN A 1028 28.34 -18.39 3.50
C ASN A 1028 29.48 -19.27 4.06
N TYR A 1029 30.64 -18.64 4.31
CA TYR A 1029 31.82 -19.36 4.81
C TYR A 1029 31.71 -19.84 6.28
N SER A 1030 30.97 -19.11 7.13
CA SER A 1030 30.85 -19.43 8.56
C SER A 1030 30.15 -20.78 8.80
N LEU A 1031 29.03 -21.00 8.11
CA LEU A 1031 28.26 -22.25 8.22
C LEU A 1031 28.98 -23.43 7.58
N LEU A 1032 29.70 -23.19 6.49
CA LEU A 1032 30.54 -24.22 5.87
C LEU A 1032 31.64 -24.69 6.82
N ALA A 1033 32.36 -23.76 7.46
CA ALA A 1033 33.37 -24.09 8.46
C ALA A 1033 32.76 -24.84 9.66
N ALA A 1034 31.58 -24.43 10.13
CA ALA A 1034 30.88 -25.12 11.20
C ALA A 1034 30.50 -26.56 10.84
N SER A 1035 30.08 -26.82 9.59
CA SER A 1035 29.73 -28.16 9.11
C SER A 1035 30.95 -29.07 9.06
N TYR A 1036 32.08 -28.59 8.51
CA TYR A 1036 33.34 -29.32 8.55
C TYR A 1036 33.81 -29.61 9.97
N TYR A 1037 33.69 -28.63 10.88
CA TYR A 1037 33.99 -28.83 12.29
C TYR A 1037 33.14 -29.96 12.90
N CYS A 1038 31.82 -29.96 12.69
CA CYS A 1038 30.94 -30.98 13.26
C CYS A 1038 31.28 -32.39 12.72
N ILE A 1039 31.54 -32.53 11.41
CA ILE A 1039 32.00 -33.79 10.81
C ILE A 1039 33.32 -34.26 11.45
N GLY A 1040 34.28 -33.34 11.63
CA GLY A 1040 35.54 -33.61 12.29
C GLY A 1040 35.36 -34.11 13.73
N SER A 1041 34.39 -33.58 14.47
CA SER A 1041 34.05 -34.02 15.83
C SER A 1041 33.45 -35.43 15.87
N VAL A 1042 32.61 -35.80 14.89
CA VAL A 1042 32.09 -37.18 14.80
C VAL A 1042 33.22 -38.18 14.55
N TYR A 1043 34.08 -37.91 13.57
CA TYR A 1043 35.23 -38.80 13.30
C TYR A 1043 36.20 -38.89 14.48
N ASN A 1044 36.38 -37.80 15.24
CA ASN A 1044 37.21 -37.82 16.45
C ASN A 1044 36.68 -38.85 17.46
N LYS A 1045 35.37 -38.85 17.72
CA LYS A 1045 34.76 -39.83 18.65
C LYS A 1045 34.73 -41.26 18.12
N MET A 1046 34.70 -41.45 16.81
CA MET A 1046 34.83 -42.77 16.19
C MET A 1046 36.27 -43.34 16.28
N GLY A 1047 37.24 -42.55 16.74
CA GLY A 1047 38.66 -42.93 16.78
C GLY A 1047 39.39 -42.75 15.44
N GLU A 1048 38.73 -42.16 14.44
CA GLU A 1048 39.30 -41.88 13.12
C GLU A 1048 40.01 -40.53 13.11
N TYR A 1049 41.05 -40.40 13.94
CA TYR A 1049 41.69 -39.12 14.23
C TYR A 1049 42.33 -38.43 13.02
N SER A 1050 42.86 -39.20 12.06
CA SER A 1050 43.44 -38.65 10.83
C SER A 1050 42.39 -37.94 9.96
N LYS A 1051 41.21 -38.56 9.77
CA LYS A 1051 40.08 -37.93 9.07
C LYS A 1051 39.56 -36.72 9.83
N SER A 1052 39.46 -36.83 11.16
CA SER A 1052 39.07 -35.73 12.03
C SER A 1052 39.94 -34.48 11.83
N LEU A 1053 41.28 -34.66 11.83
CA LEU A 1053 42.23 -33.58 11.58
C LEU A 1053 42.02 -32.92 10.21
N THR A 1054 41.85 -33.70 9.15
CA THR A 1054 41.59 -33.16 7.81
C THR A 1054 40.36 -32.24 7.77
N PHE A 1055 39.29 -32.62 8.47
CA PHE A 1055 38.07 -31.82 8.52
C PHE A 1055 38.22 -30.58 9.41
N TYR A 1056 38.90 -30.69 10.55
CA TYR A 1056 39.22 -29.53 11.38
C TYR A 1056 40.13 -28.52 10.70
N GLU A 1057 41.15 -28.99 9.95
CA GLU A 1057 42.05 -28.15 9.16
C GLU A 1057 41.30 -27.41 8.06
N LYS A 1058 40.38 -28.08 7.34
CA LYS A 1058 39.50 -27.40 6.36
C LYS A 1058 38.62 -26.32 7.01
N SER A 1059 38.04 -26.62 8.17
CA SER A 1059 37.28 -25.62 8.94
C SER A 1059 38.15 -24.42 9.33
N LEU A 1060 39.37 -24.67 9.80
CA LEU A 1060 40.32 -23.63 10.16
C LEU A 1060 40.74 -22.79 8.95
N GLU A 1061 41.07 -23.43 7.83
CA GLU A 1061 41.47 -22.77 6.57
C GLU A 1061 40.39 -21.81 6.09
N ILE A 1062 39.13 -22.23 6.10
CA ILE A 1062 38.00 -21.37 5.72
C ILE A 1062 37.90 -20.16 6.66
N LYS A 1063 37.98 -20.38 7.98
CA LYS A 1063 37.93 -19.29 8.96
C LYS A 1063 39.10 -18.32 8.81
N GLN A 1064 40.31 -18.81 8.53
CA GLN A 1064 41.51 -17.98 8.31
C GLN A 1064 41.40 -17.11 7.05
N LYS A 1065 40.69 -17.58 6.01
CA LYS A 1065 40.44 -16.78 4.79
C LYS A 1065 39.45 -15.65 5.02
N THR A 1066 38.50 -15.79 5.95
CA THR A 1066 37.40 -14.83 6.12
C THR A 1066 37.50 -13.95 7.36
N LEU A 1067 38.17 -14.42 8.41
CA LEU A 1067 38.21 -13.73 9.71
C LEU A 1067 39.62 -13.21 10.01
N PRO A 1068 39.75 -12.13 10.79
CA PRO A 1068 41.04 -11.68 11.30
C PRO A 1068 41.77 -12.79 12.09
N LEU A 1069 43.11 -12.79 12.05
CA LEU A 1069 43.94 -13.84 12.68
C LEU A 1069 43.81 -13.90 14.21
N ASN A 1070 43.38 -12.80 14.83
CA ASN A 1070 43.09 -12.73 16.26
C ASN A 1070 41.62 -13.04 16.61
N HIS A 1071 40.79 -13.48 15.64
CA HIS A 1071 39.38 -13.74 15.90
C HIS A 1071 39.19 -14.94 16.86
N PRO A 1072 38.36 -14.84 17.92
CA PRO A 1072 38.16 -15.90 18.91
C PRO A 1072 37.74 -17.27 18.35
N SER A 1073 37.05 -17.32 17.21
CA SER A 1073 36.67 -18.59 16.57
C SER A 1073 37.84 -19.38 15.94
N LEU A 1074 38.99 -18.73 15.74
CA LEU A 1074 40.21 -19.43 15.33
C LEU A 1074 40.78 -20.21 16.52
N ALA A 1075 40.75 -19.62 17.72
CA ALA A 1075 41.14 -20.30 18.96
C ALA A 1075 40.30 -21.56 19.24
N THR A 1076 38.99 -21.52 19.00
CA THR A 1076 38.14 -22.73 19.14
C THR A 1076 38.51 -23.82 18.13
N SER A 1077 38.95 -23.44 16.93
CA SER A 1077 39.41 -24.40 15.91
C SER A 1077 40.75 -25.01 16.29
N TYR A 1078 41.69 -24.21 16.80
CA TYR A 1078 42.96 -24.70 17.33
C TYR A 1078 42.76 -25.62 18.53
N ASN A 1079 41.86 -25.29 19.46
CA ASN A 1079 41.48 -26.21 20.55
C ASN A 1079 40.97 -27.56 20.03
N SER A 1080 40.22 -27.55 18.92
CA SER A 1080 39.66 -28.79 18.36
C SER A 1080 40.73 -29.66 17.69
N ILE A 1081 41.70 -29.04 17.01
CA ILE A 1081 42.87 -29.71 16.45
C ILE A 1081 43.77 -30.24 17.57
N GLY A 1082 44.00 -29.45 18.62
CA GLY A 1082 44.76 -29.87 19.80
C GLY A 1082 44.12 -31.07 20.50
N LEU A 1083 42.78 -31.10 20.57
CA LEU A 1083 42.04 -32.25 21.09
C LEU A 1083 42.30 -33.52 20.26
N ALA A 1084 42.26 -33.42 18.94
CA ALA A 1084 42.55 -34.56 18.07
C ALA A 1084 43.98 -35.10 18.27
N TYR A 1085 44.98 -34.23 18.35
CA TYR A 1085 46.36 -34.65 18.64
C TYR A 1085 46.51 -35.25 20.06
N SER A 1086 45.79 -34.72 21.05
CA SER A 1086 45.78 -35.27 22.41
C SER A 1086 45.22 -36.69 22.43
N GLU A 1087 44.14 -36.97 21.71
CA GLU A 1087 43.56 -38.32 21.61
C GLU A 1087 44.45 -39.30 20.80
N MET A 1088 45.32 -38.78 19.93
CA MET A 1088 46.35 -39.57 19.25
C MET A 1088 47.58 -39.88 20.12
N GLY A 1089 47.69 -39.29 21.32
CA GLY A 1089 48.88 -39.38 22.17
C GLY A 1089 50.03 -38.44 21.76
N GLU A 1090 49.80 -37.54 20.80
CA GLU A 1090 50.78 -36.59 20.28
C GLU A 1090 50.76 -35.29 21.11
N TYR A 1091 51.10 -35.42 22.39
CA TYR A 1091 50.90 -34.38 23.40
C TYR A 1091 51.65 -33.08 23.13
N SER A 1092 52.86 -33.14 22.58
CA SER A 1092 53.64 -31.95 22.22
C SER A 1092 52.96 -31.11 21.14
N LYS A 1093 52.38 -31.75 20.11
CA LYS A 1093 51.60 -31.07 19.07
C LYS A 1093 50.29 -30.51 19.66
N ALA A 1094 49.63 -31.28 20.53
CA ALA A 1094 48.42 -30.83 21.20
C ALA A 1094 48.64 -29.53 22.00
N LEU A 1095 49.70 -29.48 22.82
CA LEU A 1095 50.06 -28.31 23.61
C LEU A 1095 50.33 -27.09 22.73
N LEU A 1096 51.08 -27.25 21.62
CA LEU A 1096 51.34 -26.15 20.67
C LEU A 1096 50.05 -25.51 20.14
N PHE A 1097 49.04 -26.33 19.80
CA PHE A 1097 47.76 -25.82 19.30
C PHE A 1097 46.92 -25.16 20.41
N TYR A 1098 46.94 -25.71 21.63
CA TYR A 1098 46.27 -25.08 22.77
C TYR A 1098 46.92 -23.75 23.16
N GLU A 1099 48.25 -23.64 23.12
CA GLU A 1099 48.98 -22.40 23.37
C GLU A 1099 48.61 -21.32 22.36
N LYS A 1100 48.50 -21.67 21.07
CA LYS A 1100 47.98 -20.75 20.04
C LYS A 1100 46.56 -20.27 20.34
N ALA A 1101 45.69 -21.16 20.84
CA ALA A 1101 44.34 -20.78 21.23
C ALA A 1101 44.36 -19.81 22.44
N VAL A 1102 45.21 -20.07 23.44
CA VAL A 1102 45.42 -19.19 24.59
C VAL A 1102 45.92 -17.82 24.14
N GLU A 1103 46.91 -17.76 23.25
CA GLU A 1103 47.47 -16.52 22.72
C GLU A 1103 46.38 -15.63 22.08
N ILE A 1104 45.55 -16.21 21.20
CA ILE A 1104 44.45 -15.49 20.54
C ILE A 1104 43.43 -14.96 21.55
N PHE A 1105 43.05 -15.77 22.53
CA PHE A 1105 42.12 -15.34 23.57
C PHE A 1105 42.71 -14.23 24.47
N GLN A 1106 44.02 -14.26 24.76
CA GLN A 1106 44.71 -13.23 25.54
C GLN A 1106 44.84 -11.91 24.77
N GLN A 1107 45.03 -11.94 23.46
CA GLN A 1107 45.20 -10.75 22.61
C GLN A 1107 43.92 -9.91 22.43
N THR A 1108 42.73 -10.42 22.73
CA THR A 1108 41.44 -9.78 22.38
C THR A 1108 40.67 -9.07 23.52
N LEU A 1109 41.28 -8.86 24.72
CA LEU A 1109 40.74 -8.17 25.94
C LEU A 1109 39.45 -8.74 26.59
N PRO A 1110 39.23 -8.64 27.94
CA PRO A 1110 40.15 -8.71 29.09
C PRO A 1110 40.40 -10.17 29.54
N THR A 1111 41.31 -10.36 30.51
CA THR A 1111 41.90 -11.61 31.04
C THR A 1111 40.92 -12.64 31.66
N SER A 1112 39.60 -12.47 31.54
CA SER A 1112 38.59 -13.28 32.22
C SER A 1112 37.45 -13.68 31.29
N ARG A 1113 37.74 -14.58 30.32
CA ARG A 1113 36.71 -15.23 29.49
C ARG A 1113 36.56 -16.70 29.86
N PRO A 1114 35.33 -17.20 30.14
CA PRO A 1114 35.03 -18.63 30.20
C PRO A 1114 35.68 -19.46 29.08
N SER A 1115 35.72 -18.96 27.84
CA SER A 1115 36.38 -19.64 26.72
C SER A 1115 37.90 -19.85 26.90
N LEU A 1116 38.60 -18.93 27.56
CA LEU A 1116 40.03 -19.07 27.88
C LEU A 1116 40.26 -20.18 28.91
N ALA A 1117 39.37 -20.29 29.91
CA ALA A 1117 39.41 -21.37 30.90
C ALA A 1117 39.30 -22.75 30.24
N THR A 1118 38.55 -22.87 29.13
CA THR A 1118 38.49 -24.12 28.35
C THR A 1118 39.84 -24.50 27.76
N SER A 1119 40.62 -23.54 27.24
CA SER A 1119 41.96 -23.83 26.72
C SER A 1119 42.92 -24.26 27.84
N TYR A 1120 42.91 -23.57 28.99
CA TYR A 1120 43.72 -24.00 30.14
C TYR A 1120 43.30 -25.37 30.67
N ARG A 1121 42.00 -25.65 30.75
CA ARG A 1121 41.49 -26.98 31.09
C ARG A 1121 41.98 -28.05 30.11
N ASN A 1122 41.98 -27.77 28.81
CA ASN A 1122 42.48 -28.71 27.81
C ASN A 1122 44.00 -28.96 27.94
N ILE A 1123 44.79 -27.94 28.28
CA ILE A 1123 46.21 -28.08 28.61
C ILE A 1123 46.39 -28.95 29.86
N GLY A 1124 45.61 -28.68 30.92
CA GLY A 1124 45.59 -29.49 32.13
C GLY A 1124 45.27 -30.96 31.85
N ASN A 1125 44.28 -31.24 30.99
CA ASN A 1125 43.92 -32.59 30.58
C ASN A 1125 45.09 -33.34 29.89
N VAL A 1126 45.94 -32.63 29.12
CA VAL A 1126 47.12 -33.24 28.50
C VAL A 1126 48.15 -33.62 29.55
N TYR A 1127 48.45 -32.73 30.50
CA TYR A 1127 49.40 -33.02 31.58
C TYR A 1127 48.89 -34.12 32.52
N ASP A 1128 47.58 -34.18 32.77
CA ASP A 1128 46.93 -35.26 33.52
C ASP A 1128 47.11 -36.62 32.81
N LYS A 1129 46.88 -36.68 31.48
CA LYS A 1129 47.17 -37.87 30.66
C LYS A 1129 48.66 -38.23 30.60
N MET A 1130 49.56 -37.26 30.82
CA MET A 1130 51.00 -37.48 30.94
C MET A 1130 51.45 -37.85 32.35
N GLU A 1131 50.52 -37.95 33.31
CA GLU A 1131 50.77 -38.18 34.74
C GLU A 1131 51.60 -37.08 35.42
N ASP A 1132 51.73 -35.90 34.81
CA ASP A 1132 52.25 -34.68 35.48
C ASP A 1132 51.12 -33.94 36.19
N TYR A 1133 50.69 -34.53 37.29
CA TYR A 1133 49.60 -34.05 38.13
C TYR A 1133 49.85 -32.63 38.69
N SER A 1134 51.11 -32.26 38.92
CA SER A 1134 51.47 -30.96 39.48
C SER A 1134 51.20 -29.81 38.50
N THR A 1135 51.62 -29.99 37.24
CA THR A 1135 51.38 -29.01 36.18
C THR A 1135 49.90 -29.02 35.78
N ALA A 1136 49.25 -30.20 35.75
CA ALA A 1136 47.82 -30.31 35.50
C ALA A 1136 46.99 -29.49 36.49
N LEU A 1137 47.26 -29.62 37.80
CA LEU A 1137 46.60 -28.84 38.85
C LEU A 1137 46.79 -27.33 38.65
N SER A 1138 48.01 -26.88 38.35
CA SER A 1138 48.28 -25.45 38.12
C SER A 1138 47.43 -24.86 36.99
N TYR A 1139 47.24 -25.60 35.89
CA TYR A 1139 46.38 -25.14 34.78
C TYR A 1139 44.89 -25.23 35.11
N TYR A 1140 44.45 -26.24 35.86
CA TYR A 1140 43.07 -26.31 36.34
C TYR A 1140 42.75 -25.18 37.33
N GLU A 1141 43.67 -24.81 38.22
CA GLU A 1141 43.50 -23.67 39.13
C GLU A 1141 43.34 -22.36 38.36
N LYS A 1142 44.15 -22.13 37.31
CA LYS A 1142 43.98 -20.98 36.41
C LYS A 1142 42.61 -20.97 35.72
N ALA A 1143 42.14 -22.14 35.26
CA ALA A 1143 40.81 -22.25 34.67
C ALA A 1143 39.71 -21.98 35.70
N LEU A 1144 39.89 -22.44 36.94
CA LEU A 1144 38.92 -22.32 38.03
C LEU A 1144 38.78 -20.87 38.47
N GLU A 1145 39.90 -20.17 38.66
CA GLU A 1145 39.92 -18.75 39.00
C GLU A 1145 39.12 -17.91 37.98
N ILE A 1146 39.30 -18.19 36.69
CA ILE A 1146 38.55 -17.50 35.63
C ILE A 1146 37.06 -17.81 35.71
N GLN A 1147 36.68 -19.08 35.84
CA GLN A 1147 35.28 -19.49 35.86
C GLN A 1147 34.54 -19.01 37.10
N GLU A 1148 35.14 -19.11 38.30
CA GLU A 1148 34.54 -18.63 39.56
C GLU A 1148 34.30 -17.12 39.55
N LYS A 1149 35.12 -16.36 38.83
CA LYS A 1149 34.97 -14.91 38.69
C LYS A 1149 33.90 -14.49 37.66
N THR A 1150 33.64 -15.33 36.66
CA THR A 1150 32.87 -14.93 35.46
C THR A 1150 31.52 -15.63 35.30
N LEU A 1151 31.37 -16.81 35.89
CA LEU A 1151 30.18 -17.64 35.81
C LEU A 1151 29.47 -17.71 37.16
N PRO A 1152 28.15 -17.97 37.18
CA PRO A 1152 27.43 -18.33 38.40
C PRO A 1152 28.08 -19.52 39.12
N SER A 1153 28.00 -19.55 40.46
CA SER A 1153 28.62 -20.62 41.27
C SER A 1153 28.03 -22.02 41.02
N ASN A 1154 26.85 -22.08 40.42
CA ASN A 1154 26.17 -23.29 39.98
C ASN A 1154 26.42 -23.61 38.49
N HIS A 1155 27.28 -22.90 37.76
CA HIS A 1155 27.43 -23.14 36.32
C HIS A 1155 27.96 -24.56 36.01
N PRO A 1156 27.40 -25.30 35.03
CA PRO A 1156 27.84 -26.67 34.68
C PRO A 1156 29.34 -26.80 34.33
N ASP A 1157 29.94 -25.78 33.73
CA ASP A 1157 31.39 -25.79 33.46
C ASP A 1157 32.27 -25.88 34.72
N LEU A 1158 31.82 -25.34 35.86
CA LEU A 1158 32.51 -25.50 37.15
C LEU A 1158 32.46 -26.96 37.62
N ALA A 1159 31.32 -27.64 37.43
CA ALA A 1159 31.19 -29.05 37.74
C ALA A 1159 32.19 -29.89 36.94
N HIS A 1160 32.30 -29.63 35.62
CA HIS A 1160 33.30 -30.27 34.78
C HIS A 1160 34.73 -30.06 35.27
N LEU A 1161 35.08 -28.84 35.71
CA LEU A 1161 36.43 -28.56 36.18
C LEU A 1161 36.73 -29.20 37.54
N TYR A 1162 35.77 -29.21 38.47
CA TYR A 1162 35.90 -29.95 39.72
C TYR A 1162 36.03 -31.46 39.50
N ASN A 1163 35.32 -32.02 38.52
CA ASN A 1163 35.52 -33.41 38.09
C ASN A 1163 36.96 -33.65 37.61
N ASN A 1164 37.53 -32.76 36.81
CA ASN A 1164 38.92 -32.91 36.34
C ASN A 1164 39.94 -32.82 37.49
N ILE A 1165 39.75 -31.86 38.42
CA ILE A 1165 40.60 -31.72 39.61
C ILE A 1165 40.49 -32.96 40.51
N GLY A 1166 39.28 -33.49 40.69
CA GLY A 1166 39.04 -34.75 41.40
C GLY A 1166 39.75 -35.94 40.74
N GLY A 1167 39.83 -35.95 39.41
CA GLY A 1167 40.59 -36.92 38.61
C GLY A 1167 42.08 -36.91 38.94
N VAL A 1168 42.68 -35.73 39.04
CA VAL A 1168 44.10 -35.59 39.42
C VAL A 1168 44.36 -36.15 40.82
N TYR A 1169 43.54 -35.77 41.82
CA TYR A 1169 43.71 -36.29 43.19
C TYR A 1169 43.43 -37.80 43.28
N TYR A 1170 42.59 -38.34 42.41
CA TYR A 1170 42.41 -39.78 42.29
C TYR A 1170 43.68 -40.46 41.77
N GLY A 1171 44.33 -39.87 40.76
CA GLY A 1171 45.61 -40.34 40.21
C GLY A 1171 46.76 -40.29 41.21
N THR A 1172 46.83 -39.26 42.06
CA THR A 1172 47.85 -39.15 43.13
C THR A 1172 47.56 -40.05 44.34
N GLY A 1173 46.41 -40.73 44.39
CA GLY A 1173 46.00 -41.59 45.50
C GLY A 1173 45.42 -40.83 46.71
N GLU A 1174 45.19 -39.52 46.60
CA GLU A 1174 44.58 -38.68 47.63
C GLU A 1174 43.04 -38.78 47.62
N TYR A 1175 42.52 -39.99 47.80
CA TYR A 1175 41.10 -40.32 47.63
C TYR A 1175 40.12 -39.42 48.42
N PRO A 1176 40.40 -38.98 49.67
CA PRO A 1176 39.50 -38.05 50.38
C PRO A 1176 39.37 -36.68 49.70
N LYS A 1177 40.45 -36.16 49.11
CA LYS A 1177 40.40 -34.90 48.35
C LYS A 1177 39.67 -35.09 47.03
N ALA A 1178 39.92 -36.21 46.34
CA ALA A 1178 39.20 -36.55 45.11
C ALA A 1178 37.69 -36.63 45.35
N LEU A 1179 37.26 -37.29 46.45
CA LEU A 1179 35.86 -37.37 46.84
C LEU A 1179 35.22 -35.99 47.03
N LEU A 1180 35.90 -35.09 47.76
CA LEU A 1180 35.42 -33.73 48.00
C LEU A 1180 35.13 -32.97 46.69
N PHE A 1181 36.02 -33.06 45.72
CA PHE A 1181 35.84 -32.38 44.43
C PHE A 1181 34.76 -33.03 43.56
N TYR A 1182 34.65 -34.35 43.56
CA TYR A 1182 33.54 -35.03 42.89
C TYR A 1182 32.18 -34.73 43.54
N GLU A 1183 32.11 -34.60 44.86
CA GLU A 1183 30.90 -34.19 45.58
C GLU A 1183 30.50 -32.75 45.23
N LYS A 1184 31.46 -31.82 45.14
CA LYS A 1184 31.20 -30.46 44.64
C LYS A 1184 30.64 -30.45 43.23
N SER A 1185 31.22 -31.25 42.32
CA SER A 1185 30.68 -31.39 40.96
C SER A 1185 29.26 -31.93 40.98
N LEU A 1186 29.01 -32.98 41.76
CA LEU A 1186 27.69 -33.60 41.87
C LEU A 1186 26.65 -32.61 42.43
N GLU A 1187 27.02 -31.81 43.43
CA GLU A 1187 26.13 -30.80 44.02
C GLU A 1187 25.72 -29.74 42.99
N ILE A 1188 26.66 -29.28 42.17
CA ILE A 1188 26.39 -28.31 41.09
C ILE A 1188 25.48 -28.92 40.04
N ASP A 1189 25.81 -30.11 39.53
CA ASP A 1189 24.99 -30.82 38.54
C ASP A 1189 23.56 -31.03 39.08
N GLN A 1190 23.39 -31.46 40.33
CA GLN A 1190 22.08 -31.72 40.95
C GLN A 1190 21.19 -30.47 41.02
N LYS A 1191 21.79 -29.27 41.08
CA LYS A 1191 21.08 -28.00 41.14
C LYS A 1191 20.75 -27.42 39.77
N THR A 1192 21.41 -27.86 38.69
CA THR A 1192 21.38 -27.17 37.39
C THR A 1192 20.84 -27.98 36.24
N VAL A 1193 21.05 -29.28 36.26
CA VAL A 1193 20.57 -30.19 35.22
C VAL A 1193 19.48 -31.11 35.76
N PRO A 1194 18.58 -31.62 34.89
CA PRO A 1194 17.58 -32.61 35.30
C PRO A 1194 18.21 -33.85 35.97
N SER A 1195 17.45 -34.53 36.83
CA SER A 1195 17.91 -35.69 37.59
C SER A 1195 18.38 -36.88 36.75
N ASN A 1196 17.97 -36.93 35.48
CA ASN A 1196 18.37 -37.92 34.49
C ASN A 1196 19.51 -37.44 33.56
N HIS A 1197 20.15 -36.30 33.83
CA HIS A 1197 21.19 -35.78 32.96
C HIS A 1197 22.47 -36.65 32.96
N PRO A 1198 23.11 -36.91 31.80
CA PRO A 1198 24.32 -37.72 31.73
C PRO A 1198 25.53 -37.23 32.55
N SER A 1199 25.63 -35.94 32.90
CA SER A 1199 26.71 -35.44 33.77
C SER A 1199 26.60 -35.99 35.19
N LEU A 1200 25.38 -36.10 35.74
CA LEU A 1200 25.13 -36.71 37.06
C LEU A 1200 25.63 -38.15 37.10
N ALA A 1201 25.38 -38.92 36.04
CA ALA A 1201 25.90 -40.29 35.95
C ALA A 1201 27.43 -40.35 35.96
N THR A 1202 28.10 -39.35 35.38
CA THR A 1202 29.55 -39.27 35.37
C THR A 1202 30.09 -38.98 36.77
N SER A 1203 29.51 -38.01 37.47
CA SER A 1203 29.85 -37.67 38.86
C SER A 1203 29.60 -38.86 39.80
N TYR A 1204 28.45 -39.54 39.69
CA TYR A 1204 28.17 -40.76 40.47
C TYR A 1204 29.14 -41.90 40.16
N ASN A 1205 29.49 -42.11 38.89
CA ASN A 1205 30.46 -43.13 38.52
C ASN A 1205 31.85 -42.84 39.10
N ASN A 1206 32.29 -41.58 39.09
CA ASN A 1206 33.57 -41.16 39.67
C ASN A 1206 33.61 -41.37 41.19
N ILE A 1207 32.53 -41.02 41.90
CA ILE A 1207 32.38 -41.27 43.34
C ILE A 1207 32.38 -42.77 43.66
N GLY A 1208 31.68 -43.57 42.84
CA GLY A 1208 31.68 -45.04 42.96
C GLY A 1208 33.09 -45.62 42.84
N ALA A 1209 33.90 -45.10 41.91
CA ALA A 1209 35.29 -45.50 41.74
C ALA A 1209 36.17 -45.14 42.96
N ILE A 1210 35.92 -44.01 43.63
CA ILE A 1210 36.58 -43.66 44.89
C ILE A 1210 36.26 -44.69 45.98
N TYR A 1211 34.98 -44.97 46.22
CA TYR A 1211 34.58 -45.93 47.26
C TYR A 1211 35.13 -47.33 47.00
N TYR A 1212 35.23 -47.73 45.72
CA TYR A 1212 35.88 -48.98 45.33
C TYR A 1212 37.36 -49.02 45.76
N LYS A 1213 38.11 -47.93 45.52
CA LYS A 1213 39.52 -47.82 45.95
C LYS A 1213 39.66 -47.74 47.47
N MET A 1214 38.71 -47.12 48.16
CA MET A 1214 38.62 -47.08 49.62
C MET A 1214 38.10 -48.39 50.24
N THR A 1215 37.83 -49.42 49.44
CA THR A 1215 37.34 -50.74 49.86
C THR A 1215 35.91 -50.77 50.45
N ASP A 1216 35.14 -49.68 50.30
CA ASP A 1216 33.71 -49.64 50.64
C ASP A 1216 32.89 -50.09 49.43
N TYR A 1217 32.90 -51.40 49.16
CA TYR A 1217 32.30 -51.98 47.97
C TYR A 1217 30.77 -51.82 47.90
N LEU A 1218 30.09 -51.75 49.05
CA LEU A 1218 28.64 -51.55 49.10
C LEU A 1218 28.24 -50.15 48.65
N LYS A 1219 28.95 -49.10 49.10
CA LYS A 1219 28.73 -47.75 48.57
C LYS A 1219 29.16 -47.65 47.12
N ALA A 1220 30.30 -48.24 46.75
CA ALA A 1220 30.73 -48.24 45.36
C ALA A 1220 29.64 -48.79 44.43
N LEU A 1221 29.03 -49.93 44.81
CA LEU A 1221 27.96 -50.56 44.05
C LEU A 1221 26.73 -49.64 43.92
N SER A 1222 26.26 -49.01 45.01
CA SER A 1222 25.07 -48.15 44.95
C SER A 1222 25.26 -46.93 44.05
N TYR A 1223 26.45 -46.33 44.06
CA TYR A 1223 26.80 -45.23 43.18
C TYR A 1223 26.90 -45.64 41.70
N PHE A 1224 27.49 -46.81 41.41
CA PHE A 1224 27.53 -47.33 40.04
C PHE A 1224 26.14 -47.71 39.52
N GLU A 1225 25.28 -48.32 40.34
CA GLU A 1225 23.89 -48.64 39.96
C GLU A 1225 23.10 -47.37 39.64
N ARG A 1226 23.28 -46.30 40.43
CA ARG A 1226 22.65 -45.00 40.14
C ARG A 1226 23.18 -44.35 38.86
N ALA A 1227 24.49 -44.45 38.60
CA ALA A 1227 25.07 -43.99 37.34
C ALA A 1227 24.55 -44.77 36.13
N LEU A 1228 24.34 -46.09 36.29
CA LEU A 1228 23.80 -46.94 35.24
C LEU A 1228 22.34 -46.58 34.92
N ASP A 1229 21.49 -46.44 35.95
CA ASP A 1229 20.07 -46.10 35.82
C ASP A 1229 19.87 -44.81 35.01
N ILE A 1230 20.61 -43.76 35.37
CA ILE A 1230 20.59 -42.48 34.64
C ILE A 1230 21.01 -42.66 33.18
N ARG A 1231 22.10 -43.41 32.90
CA ARG A 1231 22.58 -43.62 31.53
C ARG A 1231 21.59 -44.44 30.70
N GLN A 1232 20.98 -45.47 31.27
CA GLN A 1232 19.98 -46.31 30.59
C GLN A 1232 18.68 -45.54 30.30
N GLY A 1233 18.35 -44.54 31.11
CA GLY A 1233 17.16 -43.70 30.91
C GLY A 1233 17.27 -42.68 29.75
N VAL A 1234 18.49 -42.34 29.30
CA VAL A 1234 18.71 -41.27 28.29
C VAL A 1234 19.49 -41.74 27.07
N LEU A 1235 20.36 -42.74 27.22
CA LEU A 1235 21.22 -43.25 26.15
C LEU A 1235 20.75 -44.63 25.68
N PRO A 1236 20.94 -44.99 24.40
CA PRO A 1236 20.58 -46.30 23.90
C PRO A 1236 21.39 -47.40 24.61
N PRO A 1237 20.85 -48.61 24.82
CA PRO A 1237 21.53 -49.71 25.52
C PRO A 1237 22.90 -50.08 24.93
N THR A 1238 23.11 -49.81 23.65
CA THR A 1238 24.35 -50.03 22.91
C THR A 1238 25.43 -48.97 23.16
N HIS A 1239 25.13 -47.92 23.91
CA HIS A 1239 26.05 -46.82 24.13
C HIS A 1239 27.28 -47.28 24.96
N PRO A 1240 28.52 -46.95 24.57
CA PRO A 1240 29.73 -47.43 25.23
C PRO A 1240 29.80 -47.12 26.74
N SER A 1241 29.23 -45.99 27.15
CA SER A 1241 29.19 -45.56 28.56
C SER A 1241 28.35 -46.48 29.45
N ILE A 1242 27.35 -47.18 28.90
CA ILE A 1242 26.53 -48.16 29.65
C ILE A 1242 27.34 -49.44 29.87
N LYS A 1243 28.07 -49.90 28.85
CA LYS A 1243 28.96 -51.07 28.96
C LYS A 1243 30.01 -50.89 30.05
N TYR A 1244 30.67 -49.73 30.07
CA TYR A 1244 31.70 -49.41 31.06
C TYR A 1244 31.20 -49.46 32.51
N VAL A 1245 29.99 -48.93 32.77
CA VAL A 1245 29.41 -48.95 34.12
C VAL A 1245 29.00 -50.37 34.50
N ASN A 1246 28.46 -51.15 33.56
CA ASN A 1246 28.13 -52.56 33.79
C ASN A 1246 29.38 -53.40 34.14
N GLU A 1247 30.50 -53.17 33.47
CA GLU A 1247 31.79 -53.81 33.80
C GLU A 1247 32.25 -53.43 35.21
N SER A 1248 32.16 -52.14 35.57
CA SER A 1248 32.49 -51.66 36.92
C SER A 1248 31.62 -52.31 38.00
N ILE A 1249 30.30 -52.42 37.76
CA ILE A 1249 29.36 -53.12 38.64
C ILE A 1249 29.73 -54.59 38.80
N ALA A 1250 30.06 -55.29 37.71
CA ALA A 1250 30.46 -56.69 37.75
C ALA A 1250 31.71 -56.92 38.60
N ILE A 1251 32.73 -56.07 38.43
CA ILE A 1251 33.98 -56.12 39.21
C ILE A 1251 33.70 -55.91 40.70
N VAL A 1252 32.86 -54.92 41.05
CA VAL A 1252 32.51 -54.64 42.45
C VAL A 1252 31.72 -55.80 43.06
N LYS A 1253 30.75 -56.38 42.34
CA LYS A 1253 30.00 -57.56 42.80
C LYS A 1253 30.90 -58.75 43.07
N GLU A 1254 31.89 -59.02 42.21
CA GLU A 1254 32.88 -60.07 42.43
C GLU A 1254 33.70 -59.84 43.71
N LYS A 1255 34.09 -58.58 43.99
CA LYS A 1255 34.82 -58.21 45.21
C LYS A 1255 33.97 -58.33 46.46
N ILE A 1256 32.67 -57.99 46.40
CA ILE A 1256 31.73 -58.19 47.53
C ILE A 1256 31.65 -59.68 47.86
N ILE A 1257 31.44 -60.54 46.85
CA ILE A 1257 31.34 -62.00 47.03
C ILE A 1257 32.64 -62.61 47.59
N LYS A 1258 33.81 -62.09 47.19
CA LYS A 1258 35.11 -62.57 47.68
C LYS A 1258 35.44 -62.13 49.12
N ASN A 1259 34.80 -61.07 49.62
CA ASN A 1259 35.08 -60.49 50.94
C ASN A 1259 33.97 -60.75 51.98
N SER A 1260 32.82 -61.29 51.55
CA SER A 1260 31.77 -61.90 52.37
C SER A 1260 32.09 -63.35 52.67
#